data_AF-R9J9V1-F1
#
_entry.id   AF-R9J9V1-F1
#
_cell.length_a   1.000
_cell.length_b   1.000
_cell.length_c   1.000
_cell.angle_alpha   90.00
_cell.angle_beta   90.00
_cell.angle_gamma   90.00
#
_symmetry.space_group_name_H-M   'P 1'
#
loop_
_entity.id
_entity.type
_entity.pdbx_description
1 polymer ?
#
loop_
_entity_poly.entity_id
_entity_poly.type
_entity_poly.pdbx_seq_one_letter_code
_entity_poly.pdbx_strand_id
1 'polypeptide(L)'
;MGAGKKRQLNYELLRILAMLMIVCLHYLSKGGLLGDPSRADMTAAGYTAWLVEALCLVAVNVYVLISGYFGVDSLGSQTAGKRLTFWEVMRKPLKIWKQVFFYSMLFGCGAIVFGVQAFDPYRFFSYCFPIVTEHYWFATSYVFLCLLMPFLNTGISCLDQKELRYLLLGFLLLFSIAKTVIPMQLPWDKYGYDCLWFVVLYLTGAYLRRYETPFWARRWRAAALYLGSAAAVFGSFFLLRLVYLKTGMLGERIQYGYTYNFLFCYTGAVGLFLLFQPAKSGHSGRQQLPERFRKPVELFSGAAFGVYLIHEHLNLRAVWPQWFHCEMQAENSPAGFLGHMLATVLCVYLLCTAIELIRQKGMLTWVPMIILLLYPLRHAAIGVDLMDAGYALGNYRFLDTVNEMWALATYLANITGVLLSKLPFGNCWIGMNVYCGLLIGVVAAGVYYALWQRYGQRRRRFAVLLFGAEFTALSLCWAPPVILYHYLGYLYMTAAVIVLYAAIIRNKKSYFIIAGVILGFCVAVRMPNITYMALILPVWCDCFWSRKRTEVHPVRRTLYCIGGYCAGLAVPLGAICARYGLAAYPQMVTSLFGMTDHAADYKPVSMLAAMFGDYLRYSTWLLLFAMYMVFGLLMFFLAKKLERNHTLSKKIAIVLEIFYSFGFLALLRFCYGRGMFGLDYTDNFSMYKWVTVFLLIAAGLCVWCLADKKCSREYKLWAVFLLVIIFITPLGSNNGLYPIINNLFLVLPVSMLMTAEVFKRCRRHTAFRLALGMVLAGVMIQSVLYGVNFVFHDAGAQQAAAQEHIRLELQCSSAGTGLAVTRSKKTALEELDAYLYQSGLHEKQVILYGDVPALSYLFDMKPAISTTWPDLDSYGIKVLEEELARLSDETMPEKSPVIIYGRAAAEHLMQTATGAKYEKLSRIMAFAQAQGYQQCFGNEEYVILSKPHVY
;
A
#
# COMPACT_ATOMS: atom_id res chain seq x y z
N MET A 1 16.16 6.38 -26.06
CA MET A 1 15.90 7.82 -25.86
C MET A 1 15.97 8.46 -27.23
N GLY A 2 14.84 8.79 -27.85
CA GLY A 2 14.87 9.66 -29.03
C GLY A 2 15.34 11.04 -28.58
N ALA A 3 16.24 11.67 -29.34
CA ALA A 3 16.74 13.01 -29.06
C ALA A 3 15.57 14.00 -29.00
N GLY A 4 15.05 14.25 -27.81
CA GLY A 4 14.00 15.24 -27.57
C GLY A 4 14.61 16.64 -27.69
N LYS A 5 13.90 17.56 -28.36
CA LYS A 5 14.23 19.00 -28.37
C LYS A 5 14.61 19.44 -26.95
N LYS A 6 15.83 19.99 -26.77
CA LYS A 6 16.32 20.51 -25.49
C LYS A 6 15.35 21.56 -24.96
N ARG A 7 14.99 21.47 -23.67
CA ARG A 7 14.12 22.47 -23.01
C ARG A 7 14.85 23.82 -22.91
N GLN A 8 14.10 24.91 -23.04
CA GLN A 8 14.64 26.26 -22.94
C GLN A 8 14.67 26.72 -21.47
N LEU A 9 15.86 26.87 -20.90
CA LEU A 9 16.05 27.13 -19.46
C LEU A 9 15.35 28.39 -18.94
N ASN A 10 15.33 29.47 -19.72
CA ASN A 10 14.69 30.72 -19.30
C ASN A 10 13.19 30.54 -19.03
N TYR A 11 12.49 29.78 -19.88
CA TYR A 11 11.07 29.51 -19.69
C TYR A 11 10.81 28.46 -18.61
N GLU A 12 11.75 27.55 -18.34
CA GLU A 12 11.66 26.66 -17.18
C GLU A 12 11.82 27.44 -15.86
N LEU A 13 12.72 28.44 -15.82
CA LEU A 13 12.84 29.36 -14.69
C LEU A 13 11.58 30.21 -14.53
N LEU A 14 11.01 30.70 -15.63
CA LEU A 14 9.74 31.43 -15.62
C LEU A 14 8.59 30.58 -15.05
N ARG A 15 8.54 29.26 -15.35
CA ARG A 15 7.55 28.36 -14.72
C ARG A 15 7.73 28.23 -13.21
N ILE A 16 8.98 28.15 -12.74
CA ILE A 16 9.29 28.11 -11.30
C ILE A 16 8.84 29.42 -10.63
N LEU A 17 9.22 30.56 -11.22
CA LEU A 17 8.84 31.88 -10.74
C LEU A 17 7.32 32.05 -10.72
N ALA A 18 6.63 31.69 -11.80
CA ALA A 18 5.17 31.76 -11.86
C ALA A 18 4.52 30.87 -10.79
N MET A 19 5.04 29.68 -10.52
CA MET A 19 4.52 28.83 -9.45
C MET A 19 4.75 29.44 -8.05
N LEU A 20 5.90 30.05 -7.79
CA LEU A 20 6.15 30.77 -6.54
C LEU A 20 5.19 31.97 -6.38
N MET A 21 4.95 32.72 -7.45
CA MET A 21 3.97 33.81 -7.46
C MET A 21 2.55 33.29 -7.19
N ILE A 22 2.16 32.12 -7.74
CA ILE A 22 0.85 31.50 -7.45
C ILE A 22 0.73 31.10 -5.97
N VAL A 23 1.76 30.50 -5.38
CA VAL A 23 1.77 30.20 -3.93
C VAL A 23 1.66 31.49 -3.11
N CYS A 24 2.29 32.58 -3.57
CA CYS A 24 2.16 33.91 -2.96
C CYS A 24 0.71 34.42 -3.02
N LEU A 25 0.01 34.30 -4.15
CA LEU A 25 -1.41 34.67 -4.26
C LEU A 25 -2.29 33.91 -3.25
N HIS A 26 -2.04 32.61 -3.08
CA HIS A 26 -2.77 31.80 -2.11
C HIS A 26 -2.39 32.14 -0.65
N TYR A 27 -1.13 32.50 -0.38
CA TYR A 27 -0.71 33.02 0.91
C TYR A 27 -1.48 34.31 1.26
N LEU A 28 -1.59 35.25 0.32
CA LEU A 28 -2.26 36.54 0.54
C LEU A 28 -3.78 36.37 0.67
N SER A 29 -4.41 35.66 -0.26
CA SER A 29 -5.86 35.50 -0.30
C SER A 29 -6.39 34.53 0.77
N LYS A 30 -5.81 33.33 0.91
CA LYS A 30 -6.27 32.32 1.88
C LYS A 30 -5.74 32.54 3.29
N GLY A 31 -4.63 33.27 3.44
CA GLY A 31 -4.11 33.70 4.74
C GLY A 31 -4.85 34.91 5.33
N GLY A 32 -5.89 35.43 4.67
CA GLY A 32 -6.71 36.53 5.19
C GLY A 32 -6.06 37.93 5.13
N LEU A 33 -4.89 38.06 4.49
CA LEU A 33 -4.08 39.28 4.48
C LEU A 33 -4.61 40.40 3.57
N LEU A 34 -5.42 40.06 2.57
CA LEU A 34 -6.05 41.06 1.70
C LEU A 34 -7.17 41.83 2.42
N GLY A 35 -7.76 41.24 3.47
CA GLY A 35 -8.82 41.84 4.29
C GLY A 35 -10.06 42.28 3.51
N ASP A 36 -10.89 43.11 4.14
CA ASP A 36 -11.99 43.80 3.46
C ASP A 36 -11.46 45.07 2.78
N PRO A 37 -11.48 45.16 1.44
CA PRO A 37 -10.97 46.31 0.71
C PRO A 37 -11.77 47.61 0.98
N SER A 38 -12.98 47.51 1.52
CA SER A 38 -13.86 48.64 1.83
C SER A 38 -13.59 49.26 3.20
N ARG A 39 -12.88 48.55 4.10
CA ARG A 39 -12.53 49.03 5.45
C ARG A 39 -11.71 50.33 5.37
N ALA A 40 -12.10 51.36 6.14
CA ALA A 40 -11.51 52.69 6.07
C ALA A 40 -10.04 52.75 6.56
N ASP A 41 -9.74 52.03 7.64
CA ASP A 41 -8.46 51.97 8.35
C ASP A 41 -7.59 50.80 7.87
N MET A 42 -7.10 50.89 6.63
CA MET A 42 -6.20 49.87 6.07
C MET A 42 -4.75 50.10 6.52
N THR A 43 -4.12 49.08 7.09
CA THR A 43 -2.72 49.13 7.55
C THR A 43 -1.74 49.25 6.39
N ALA A 44 -0.52 49.71 6.66
CA ALA A 44 0.57 49.73 5.67
C ALA A 44 0.88 48.31 5.15
N ALA A 45 0.75 47.29 6.00
CA ALA A 45 0.86 45.90 5.59
C ALA A 45 -0.25 45.50 4.61
N GLY A 46 -1.49 45.93 4.82
CA GLY A 46 -2.60 45.71 3.90
C GLY A 46 -2.36 46.31 2.50
N TYR A 47 -1.89 47.55 2.41
CA TYR A 47 -1.50 48.14 1.11
C TYR A 47 -0.33 47.39 0.46
N THR A 48 0.62 46.92 1.27
CA THR A 48 1.74 46.11 0.76
C THR A 48 1.24 44.76 0.23
N ALA A 49 0.28 44.12 0.89
CA ALA A 49 -0.35 42.88 0.43
C ALA A 49 -1.04 43.06 -0.92
N TRP A 50 -1.84 44.11 -1.11
CA TRP A 50 -2.48 44.42 -2.40
C TRP A 50 -1.47 44.76 -3.51
N LEU A 51 -0.35 45.41 -3.19
CA LEU A 51 0.73 45.66 -4.15
C LEU A 51 1.42 44.36 -4.59
N VAL A 52 1.73 43.48 -3.64
CA VAL A 52 2.32 42.16 -3.94
C VAL A 52 1.36 41.30 -4.74
N GLU A 53 0.05 41.31 -4.40
CA GLU A 53 -1.00 40.64 -5.17
C GLU A 53 -0.97 41.11 -6.63
N ALA A 54 -0.87 42.42 -6.89
CA ALA A 54 -0.85 42.98 -8.24
C ALA A 54 0.40 42.54 -9.03
N LEU A 55 1.55 42.41 -8.36
CA LEU A 55 2.78 41.89 -8.95
C LEU A 55 2.64 40.40 -9.29
N CYS A 56 1.98 39.61 -8.43
CA CYS A 56 1.88 38.16 -8.54
C CYS A 56 0.74 37.68 -9.46
N LEU A 57 -0.34 38.45 -9.62
CA LEU A 57 -1.58 38.06 -10.31
C LEU A 57 -1.34 37.54 -11.74
N VAL A 58 -0.37 38.13 -12.43
CA VAL A 58 -0.03 37.80 -13.82
C VAL A 58 0.47 36.35 -14.01
N ALA A 59 0.89 35.68 -12.93
CA ALA A 59 1.56 34.38 -12.97
C ALA A 59 0.71 33.27 -13.59
N VAL A 60 -0.60 33.27 -13.31
CA VAL A 60 -1.55 32.29 -13.87
C VAL A 60 -1.60 32.42 -15.40
N ASN A 61 -1.73 33.66 -15.90
CA ASN A 61 -1.74 33.96 -17.33
C ASN A 61 -0.41 33.57 -18.00
N VAL A 62 0.73 33.86 -17.35
CA VAL A 62 2.06 33.43 -17.82
C VAL A 62 2.17 31.92 -17.97
N TYR A 63 1.62 31.16 -17.02
CA TYR A 63 1.66 29.69 -17.07
C TYR A 63 0.95 29.15 -18.32
N VAL A 64 -0.18 29.75 -18.71
CA VAL A 64 -0.94 29.39 -19.93
C VAL A 64 -0.26 29.91 -21.20
N LEU A 65 0.31 31.12 -21.18
CA LEU A 65 1.09 31.68 -22.31
C LEU A 65 2.26 30.76 -22.71
N ILE A 66 2.98 30.21 -21.73
CA ILE A 66 4.05 29.23 -21.97
C ILE A 66 3.50 27.99 -22.68
N SER A 67 2.30 27.53 -22.33
CA SER A 67 1.64 26.40 -23.00
C SER A 67 1.25 26.72 -24.45
N GLY A 68 0.80 27.94 -24.74
CA GLY A 68 0.59 28.44 -26.11
C GLY A 68 1.87 28.46 -26.92
N TYR A 69 2.91 29.10 -26.38
CA TYR A 69 4.20 29.31 -27.06
C TYR A 69 4.88 28.01 -27.50
N PHE A 70 4.87 26.97 -26.65
CA PHE A 70 5.43 25.66 -27.01
C PHE A 70 4.41 24.69 -27.62
N GLY A 71 3.11 24.95 -27.44
CA GLY A 71 2.02 24.08 -27.88
C GLY A 71 1.89 24.02 -29.39
N VAL A 72 2.02 25.16 -30.07
CA VAL A 72 1.85 25.31 -31.53
C VAL A 72 2.83 24.44 -32.31
N ASP A 73 4.11 24.46 -31.94
CA ASP A 73 5.16 23.69 -32.64
C ASP A 73 5.09 22.19 -32.34
N SER A 74 4.51 21.80 -31.20
CA SER A 74 4.49 20.39 -30.74
C SER A 74 3.55 19.49 -31.54
N LEU A 75 2.53 20.07 -32.18
CA LEU A 75 1.53 19.39 -32.99
C LEU A 75 1.46 19.93 -34.43
N GLY A 76 1.74 21.22 -34.66
CA GLY A 76 1.65 21.81 -36.01
C GLY A 76 2.65 21.24 -37.01
N SER A 77 3.85 20.84 -36.58
CA SER A 77 4.91 20.33 -37.47
C SER A 77 4.83 18.83 -37.76
N GLN A 78 4.16 18.02 -36.91
CA GLN A 78 4.12 16.56 -37.08
C GLN A 78 2.83 16.01 -37.70
N THR A 79 1.84 16.88 -37.94
CA THR A 79 0.47 16.44 -38.21
C THR A 79 -0.19 17.10 -39.42
N ALA A 80 0.50 17.98 -40.16
CA ALA A 80 0.01 18.45 -41.45
C ALA A 80 -0.25 17.25 -42.37
N GLY A 81 -1.52 16.94 -42.63
CA GLY A 81 -1.96 15.82 -43.47
C GLY A 81 -2.11 14.44 -42.79
N LYS A 82 -1.87 14.29 -41.47
CA LYS A 82 -2.07 13.01 -40.76
C LYS A 82 -3.38 13.00 -39.96
N ARG A 83 -4.15 11.91 -40.09
CA ARG A 83 -5.35 11.65 -39.28
C ARG A 83 -4.93 11.40 -37.82
N LEU A 84 -5.21 12.36 -36.94
CA LEU A 84 -4.99 12.23 -35.50
C LEU A 84 -5.77 11.05 -34.95
N THR A 85 -5.10 10.20 -34.16
CA THR A 85 -5.77 9.13 -33.44
C THR A 85 -6.35 9.63 -32.12
N PHE A 86 -7.45 9.01 -31.65
CA PHE A 86 -8.03 9.31 -30.33
C PHE A 86 -6.99 9.30 -29.21
N TRP A 87 -6.06 8.34 -29.24
CA TRP A 87 -5.01 8.20 -28.23
C TRP A 87 -4.01 9.35 -28.21
N GLU A 88 -3.72 9.98 -29.34
CA GLU A 88 -2.81 11.13 -29.42
C GLU A 88 -3.44 12.39 -28.82
N VAL A 89 -4.72 12.63 -29.13
CA VAL A 89 -5.50 13.75 -28.56
C VAL A 89 -5.65 13.57 -27.05
N MET A 90 -5.97 12.35 -26.58
CA MET A 90 -6.17 12.07 -25.16
C MET A 90 -4.87 12.02 -24.34
N ARG A 91 -3.69 11.91 -24.97
CA ARG A 91 -2.44 11.67 -24.24
C ARG A 91 -2.10 12.74 -23.20
N LYS A 92 -2.22 14.03 -23.56
CA LYS A 92 -1.94 15.16 -22.66
C LYS A 92 -3.02 15.29 -21.57
N PRO A 93 -4.33 15.36 -21.91
CA PRO A 93 -5.42 15.34 -20.93
C PRO A 93 -5.32 14.20 -19.93
N LEU A 94 -5.12 12.96 -20.39
CA LEU A 94 -5.03 11.79 -19.52
C LEU A 94 -3.82 11.84 -18.58
N LYS A 95 -2.71 12.43 -19.02
CA LYS A 95 -1.52 12.58 -18.15
C LYS A 95 -1.82 13.54 -17.00
N ILE A 96 -2.49 14.65 -17.29
CA ILE A 96 -2.87 15.67 -16.29
C ILE A 96 -3.94 15.10 -15.37
N TRP A 97 -4.99 14.49 -15.93
CA TRP A 97 -6.06 13.83 -15.18
C TRP A 97 -5.51 12.78 -14.19
N LYS A 98 -4.57 11.92 -14.61
CA LYS A 98 -3.95 10.94 -13.71
C LYS A 98 -3.23 11.59 -12.53
N GLN A 99 -2.54 12.70 -12.76
CA GLN A 99 -1.83 13.42 -11.70
C GLN A 99 -2.79 14.12 -10.74
N VAL A 100 -3.84 14.75 -11.27
CA VAL A 100 -4.90 15.42 -10.49
C VAL A 100 -5.68 14.40 -9.66
N PHE A 101 -6.11 13.30 -10.27
CA PHE A 101 -6.80 12.20 -9.59
C PHE A 101 -5.96 11.60 -8.46
N PHE A 102 -4.66 11.39 -8.70
CA PHE A 102 -3.76 10.86 -7.68
C PHE A 102 -3.75 11.76 -6.43
N TYR A 103 -3.55 13.07 -6.58
CA TYR A 103 -3.48 13.97 -5.43
C TYR A 103 -4.83 14.19 -4.76
N SER A 104 -5.91 14.28 -5.54
CA SER A 104 -7.26 14.41 -4.99
C SER A 104 -7.66 13.19 -4.16
N MET A 105 -7.39 11.97 -4.66
CA MET A 105 -7.67 10.75 -3.92
C MET A 105 -6.73 10.56 -2.72
N LEU A 106 -5.43 10.86 -2.88
CA LEU A 106 -4.44 10.68 -1.80
C LEU A 106 -4.77 11.52 -0.57
N PHE A 107 -5.00 12.82 -0.75
CA PHE A 107 -5.31 13.71 0.37
C PHE A 107 -6.77 13.57 0.82
N GLY A 108 -7.71 13.29 -0.09
CA GLY A 108 -9.11 13.02 0.24
C GLY A 108 -9.26 11.78 1.13
N CYS A 109 -8.75 10.63 0.71
CA CYS A 109 -8.77 9.41 1.53
C CYS A 109 -7.89 9.53 2.78
N GLY A 110 -6.74 10.20 2.68
CA GLY A 110 -5.87 10.43 3.84
C GLY A 110 -6.60 11.20 4.96
N ALA A 111 -7.33 12.26 4.62
CA ALA A 111 -8.11 13.03 5.60
C ALA A 111 -9.20 12.18 6.30
N ILE A 112 -9.81 11.24 5.58
CA ILE A 112 -10.81 10.31 6.13
C ILE A 112 -10.15 9.30 7.06
N VAL A 113 -9.05 8.67 6.61
CA VAL A 113 -8.34 7.64 7.38
C VAL A 113 -7.73 8.19 8.67
N PHE A 114 -7.16 9.40 8.63
CA PHE A 114 -6.59 10.04 9.82
C PHE A 114 -7.63 10.71 10.73
N GLY A 115 -8.92 10.59 10.43
CA GLY A 115 -10.00 11.17 11.24
C GLY A 115 -10.05 12.70 11.20
N VAL A 116 -9.30 13.36 10.31
CA VAL A 116 -9.36 14.82 10.10
C VAL A 116 -10.70 15.24 9.53
N GLN A 117 -11.35 14.34 8.78
CA GLN A 117 -12.64 14.58 8.16
C GLN A 117 -13.56 13.35 8.26
N ALA A 118 -14.82 13.57 8.64
CA ALA A 118 -15.85 12.54 8.55
C ALA A 118 -16.12 12.13 7.09
N PHE A 119 -16.50 10.87 6.89
CA PHE A 119 -16.87 10.38 5.56
C PHE A 119 -18.17 11.06 5.08
N ASP A 120 -18.07 11.79 3.98
CA ASP A 120 -19.21 12.39 3.28
C ASP A 120 -19.20 11.89 1.82
N PRO A 121 -20.26 11.18 1.37
CA PRO A 121 -20.35 10.68 0.00
C PRO A 121 -20.18 11.77 -1.05
N TYR A 122 -20.76 12.96 -0.85
CA TYR A 122 -20.71 14.04 -1.85
C TYR A 122 -19.27 14.54 -2.05
N ARG A 123 -18.55 14.83 -0.96
CA ARG A 123 -17.13 15.17 -1.02
C ARG A 123 -16.27 14.03 -1.55
N PHE A 124 -16.56 12.78 -1.19
CA PHE A 124 -15.83 11.63 -1.73
C PHE A 124 -15.98 11.53 -3.26
N PHE A 125 -17.19 11.74 -3.80
CA PHE A 125 -17.40 11.84 -5.24
C PHE A 125 -16.62 12.98 -5.88
N SER A 126 -16.45 14.11 -5.18
CA SER A 126 -15.60 15.21 -5.66
C SER A 126 -14.12 14.80 -5.80
N TYR A 127 -13.64 13.85 -4.99
CA TYR A 127 -12.29 13.30 -5.09
C TYR A 127 -12.14 12.27 -6.22
N CYS A 128 -13.21 11.51 -6.49
CA CYS A 128 -13.27 10.55 -7.60
C CYS A 128 -13.30 11.24 -8.98
N PHE A 129 -13.97 12.39 -9.08
CA PHE A 129 -14.18 13.13 -10.33
C PHE A 129 -13.65 14.57 -10.29
N PRO A 130 -12.37 14.81 -9.94
CA PRO A 130 -11.86 16.14 -9.55
C PRO A 130 -11.83 17.17 -10.68
N ILE A 131 -11.89 16.73 -11.93
CA ILE A 131 -11.99 17.62 -13.11
C ILE A 131 -13.45 18.06 -13.32
N VAL A 132 -14.41 17.17 -13.11
CA VAL A 132 -15.84 17.45 -13.35
C VAL A 132 -16.42 18.32 -12.23
N THR A 133 -15.99 18.08 -10.99
CA THR A 133 -16.43 18.82 -9.80
C THR A 133 -15.65 20.10 -9.53
N GLU A 134 -14.79 20.52 -10.46
CA GLU A 134 -13.90 21.69 -10.32
C GLU A 134 -13.11 21.72 -9.01
N HIS A 135 -12.71 20.54 -8.50
CA HIS A 135 -11.87 20.44 -7.30
C HIS A 135 -10.61 21.30 -7.44
N TYR A 136 -10.07 21.35 -8.66
CA TYR A 136 -9.07 22.33 -9.08
C TYR A 136 -9.54 23.03 -10.36
N TRP A 137 -10.12 24.23 -10.21
CA TRP A 137 -10.64 25.02 -11.33
C TRP A 137 -9.61 25.17 -12.49
N PHE A 138 -8.34 25.43 -12.16
CA PHE A 138 -7.28 25.60 -13.15
C PHE A 138 -7.03 24.31 -13.93
N ALA A 139 -7.00 23.16 -13.24
CA ALA A 139 -6.76 21.87 -13.88
C ALA A 139 -7.91 21.52 -14.82
N THR A 140 -9.16 21.83 -14.44
CA THR A 140 -10.35 21.66 -15.29
C THR A 140 -10.23 22.49 -16.57
N SER A 141 -10.06 23.81 -16.47
CA SER A 141 -9.89 24.70 -17.63
C SER A 141 -8.70 24.30 -18.51
N TYR A 142 -7.61 23.85 -17.90
CA TYR A 142 -6.41 23.43 -18.63
C TYR A 142 -6.58 22.09 -19.37
N VAL A 143 -7.35 21.14 -18.82
CA VAL A 143 -7.71 19.89 -19.50
C VAL A 143 -8.58 20.19 -20.73
N PHE A 144 -9.57 21.08 -20.61
CA PHE A 144 -10.36 21.53 -21.75
C PHE A 144 -9.49 22.22 -22.82
N LEU A 145 -8.57 23.10 -22.42
CA LEU A 145 -7.61 23.70 -23.34
C LEU A 145 -6.79 22.62 -24.08
N CYS A 146 -6.28 21.60 -23.36
CA CYS A 146 -5.53 20.52 -23.97
C CYS A 146 -6.33 19.72 -25.02
N LEU A 147 -7.64 19.57 -24.82
CA LEU A 147 -8.55 18.95 -25.79
C LEU A 147 -8.76 19.83 -27.02
N LEU A 148 -8.79 21.16 -26.84
CA LEU A 148 -8.94 22.15 -27.92
C LEU A 148 -7.64 22.43 -28.69
N MET A 149 -6.46 22.18 -28.09
CA MET A 149 -5.16 22.46 -28.71
C MET A 149 -5.00 21.94 -30.16
N PRO A 150 -5.42 20.70 -30.52
CA PRO A 150 -5.30 20.23 -31.91
C PRO A 150 -6.13 21.06 -32.89
N PHE A 151 -7.34 21.44 -32.49
CA PHE A 151 -8.22 22.30 -33.29
C PHE A 151 -7.60 23.69 -33.45
N LEU A 152 -7.17 24.30 -32.34
CA LEU A 152 -6.51 25.62 -32.35
C LEU A 152 -5.25 25.60 -33.22
N ASN A 153 -4.38 24.60 -33.08
CA ASN A 153 -3.14 24.52 -33.84
C ASN A 153 -3.38 24.38 -35.34
N THR A 154 -4.40 23.62 -35.73
CA THR A 154 -4.83 23.49 -37.14
C THR A 154 -5.36 24.82 -37.66
N GLY A 155 -6.23 25.48 -36.90
CA GLY A 155 -6.74 26.81 -37.25
C GLY A 155 -5.62 27.82 -37.44
N ILE A 156 -4.70 27.92 -36.48
CA ILE A 156 -3.54 28.83 -36.56
C ILE A 156 -2.67 28.48 -37.78
N SER A 157 -2.49 27.21 -38.17
CA SER A 157 -1.72 26.85 -39.38
C SER A 157 -2.36 27.30 -40.70
N CYS A 158 -3.67 27.52 -40.73
CA CYS A 158 -4.37 27.99 -41.92
C CYS A 158 -4.49 29.51 -42.00
N LEU A 159 -4.33 30.22 -40.88
CA LEU A 159 -4.45 31.68 -40.81
C LEU A 159 -3.12 32.37 -41.08
N ASP A 160 -3.16 33.45 -41.86
CA ASP A 160 -2.03 34.35 -42.04
C ASP A 160 -1.80 35.25 -40.79
N GLN A 161 -0.76 36.08 -40.82
CA GLN A 161 -0.43 36.95 -39.69
C GLN A 161 -1.53 37.99 -39.40
N LYS A 162 -2.17 38.53 -40.45
CA LYS A 162 -3.18 39.59 -40.33
C LYS A 162 -4.48 39.01 -39.76
N GLU A 163 -4.92 37.88 -40.30
CA GLU A 163 -6.11 37.16 -39.85
C GLU A 163 -5.99 36.73 -38.37
N LEU A 164 -4.85 36.13 -37.99
CA LEU A 164 -4.62 35.77 -36.59
C LEU A 164 -4.58 37.00 -35.67
N ARG A 165 -4.01 38.12 -36.15
CA ARG A 165 -4.00 39.39 -35.41
C ARG A 165 -5.41 39.96 -35.24
N TYR A 166 -6.24 39.96 -36.27
CA TYR A 166 -7.63 40.44 -36.18
C TYR A 166 -8.47 39.58 -35.25
N LEU A 167 -8.32 38.26 -35.33
CA LEU A 167 -8.98 37.33 -34.41
C LEU A 167 -8.58 37.60 -32.95
N LEU A 168 -7.27 37.74 -32.68
CA LEU A 168 -6.76 38.07 -31.35
C LEU A 168 -7.26 39.43 -30.86
N LEU A 169 -7.27 40.45 -31.70
CA LEU A 169 -7.79 41.77 -31.35
C LEU A 169 -9.28 41.71 -31.02
N GLY A 170 -10.08 40.96 -31.78
CA GLY A 170 -11.50 40.73 -31.49
C GLY A 170 -11.71 40.06 -30.13
N PHE A 171 -10.93 39.01 -29.83
CA PHE A 171 -10.99 38.36 -28.51
C PHE A 171 -10.52 39.26 -27.37
N LEU A 172 -9.45 40.02 -27.55
CA LEU A 172 -8.99 40.97 -26.52
C LEU A 172 -10.01 42.08 -26.31
N LEU A 173 -10.64 42.57 -27.37
CA LEU A 173 -11.69 43.57 -27.27
C LEU A 173 -12.87 43.06 -26.44
N LEU A 174 -13.34 41.84 -26.71
CA LEU A 174 -14.48 41.23 -26.03
C LEU A 174 -14.18 40.78 -24.60
N PHE A 175 -13.07 40.05 -24.40
CA PHE A 175 -12.79 39.39 -23.12
C PHE A 175 -11.95 40.24 -22.16
N SER A 176 -11.24 41.27 -22.64
CA SER A 176 -10.28 42.03 -21.82
C SER A 176 -10.51 43.54 -21.82
N ILE A 177 -10.62 44.19 -22.98
CA ILE A 177 -10.83 45.65 -23.08
C ILE A 177 -12.24 46.00 -22.60
N ALA A 178 -13.27 45.30 -23.07
CA ALA A 178 -14.64 45.49 -22.59
C ALA A 178 -14.74 45.35 -21.07
N LYS A 179 -14.09 44.32 -20.51
CA LYS A 179 -13.97 44.13 -19.05
C LYS A 179 -13.32 45.33 -18.36
N THR A 180 -12.27 45.89 -18.94
CA THR A 180 -11.48 46.96 -18.32
C THR A 180 -12.21 48.31 -18.35
N VAL A 181 -12.91 48.59 -19.44
CA VAL A 181 -13.53 49.90 -19.68
C VAL A 181 -14.95 49.97 -19.12
N ILE A 182 -15.72 48.88 -19.16
CA ILE A 182 -17.09 48.84 -18.66
C ILE A 182 -17.05 48.53 -17.17
N PRO A 183 -17.47 49.44 -16.27
CA PRO A 183 -17.44 49.23 -14.82
C PRO A 183 -18.66 48.43 -14.34
N MET A 184 -19.01 47.35 -15.05
CA MET A 184 -20.14 46.47 -14.73
C MET A 184 -19.71 45.01 -14.73
N GLN A 185 -20.31 44.19 -13.88
CA GLN A 185 -20.07 42.76 -13.91
C GLN A 185 -20.64 42.16 -15.20
N LEU A 186 -19.77 41.51 -15.97
CA LEU A 186 -20.12 40.78 -17.16
C LEU A 186 -20.47 39.34 -16.73
N PRO A 187 -21.75 38.91 -16.77
CA PRO A 187 -22.15 37.61 -16.20
C PRO A 187 -21.42 36.40 -16.79
N TRP A 188 -20.95 36.51 -18.04
CA TRP A 188 -20.32 35.41 -18.78
C TRP A 188 -18.80 35.33 -18.61
N ASP A 189 -18.13 36.35 -18.06
CA ASP A 189 -16.66 36.44 -18.11
C ASP A 189 -15.95 35.62 -17.03
N LYS A 190 -16.69 35.17 -16.01
CA LYS A 190 -16.20 34.42 -14.83
C LYS A 190 -14.87 34.96 -14.27
N TYR A 191 -14.61 36.26 -14.38
CA TYR A 191 -13.33 36.89 -13.99
C TYR A 191 -12.05 36.28 -14.61
N GLY A 192 -12.18 35.56 -15.73
CA GLY A 192 -11.10 34.82 -16.39
C GLY A 192 -10.79 33.43 -15.81
N TYR A 193 -11.64 32.89 -14.93
CA TYR A 193 -11.54 31.53 -14.35
C TYR A 193 -12.11 30.45 -15.29
N ASP A 194 -11.91 30.60 -16.60
CA ASP A 194 -12.58 29.76 -17.60
C ASP A 194 -11.67 29.37 -18.77
N CYS A 195 -12.13 28.37 -19.53
CA CYS A 195 -11.38 27.84 -20.66
C CYS A 195 -11.30 28.82 -21.85
N LEU A 196 -12.28 29.70 -22.07
CA LEU A 196 -12.26 30.66 -23.18
C LEU A 196 -11.13 31.67 -22.98
N TRP A 197 -10.96 32.19 -21.76
CA TRP A 197 -9.81 33.05 -21.44
C TRP A 197 -8.47 32.33 -21.70
N PHE A 198 -8.38 31.04 -21.35
CA PHE A 198 -7.21 30.23 -21.65
C PHE A 198 -6.94 30.06 -23.15
N VAL A 199 -7.99 30.02 -23.99
CA VAL A 199 -7.85 30.02 -25.45
C VAL A 199 -7.22 31.34 -25.92
N VAL A 200 -7.67 32.50 -25.41
CA VAL A 200 -7.10 33.81 -25.77
C VAL A 200 -5.61 33.89 -25.41
N LEU A 201 -5.25 33.43 -24.21
CA LEU A 201 -3.85 33.35 -23.78
C LEU A 201 -3.03 32.36 -24.62
N TYR A 202 -3.60 31.20 -24.96
CA TYR A 202 -2.94 30.21 -25.80
C TYR A 202 -2.65 30.79 -27.19
N LEU A 203 -3.63 31.46 -27.81
CA LEU A 203 -3.48 32.15 -29.10
C LEU A 203 -2.46 33.30 -29.02
N THR A 204 -2.42 34.02 -27.89
CA THR A 204 -1.40 35.06 -27.67
C THR A 204 0.01 34.45 -27.65
N GLY A 205 0.22 33.38 -26.86
CA GLY A 205 1.51 32.69 -26.80
C GLY A 205 1.90 32.09 -28.16
N ALA A 206 0.92 31.57 -28.89
CA ALA A 206 1.08 31.09 -30.27
C ALA A 206 1.54 32.18 -31.24
N TYR A 207 0.91 33.35 -31.16
CA TYR A 207 1.26 34.52 -31.98
C TYR A 207 2.69 34.98 -31.68
N LEU A 208 3.05 35.13 -30.41
CA LEU A 208 4.41 35.51 -29.98
C LEU A 208 5.49 34.51 -30.43
N ARG A 209 5.12 33.23 -30.61
CA ARG A 209 6.02 32.20 -31.11
C ARG A 209 6.28 32.32 -32.60
N ARG A 210 5.22 32.53 -33.40
CA ARG A 210 5.28 32.54 -34.86
C ARG A 210 5.74 33.86 -35.44
N TYR A 211 5.26 34.95 -34.85
CA TYR A 211 5.46 36.30 -35.35
C TYR A 211 6.29 37.05 -34.32
N GLU A 212 7.59 37.14 -34.57
CA GLU A 212 8.49 37.90 -33.72
C GLU A 212 8.06 39.37 -33.69
N THR A 213 8.14 40.00 -32.53
CA THR A 213 7.78 41.41 -32.35
C THR A 213 9.04 42.23 -32.07
N PRO A 214 9.64 42.88 -33.10
CA PRO A 214 10.92 43.59 -32.97
C PRO A 214 10.90 44.69 -31.90
N PHE A 215 9.72 45.27 -31.65
CA PHE A 215 9.50 46.32 -30.67
C PHE A 215 9.93 45.93 -29.24
N TRP A 216 9.78 44.66 -28.88
CA TRP A 216 10.08 44.10 -27.56
C TRP A 216 11.48 43.49 -27.44
N ALA A 217 12.34 43.66 -28.45
CA ALA A 217 13.71 43.14 -28.42
C ALA A 217 14.56 43.70 -27.25
N ARG A 218 14.20 44.88 -26.70
CA ARG A 218 14.86 45.49 -25.54
C ARG A 218 14.15 45.09 -24.25
N ARG A 219 14.85 44.36 -23.38
CA ARG A 219 14.32 43.82 -22.10
C ARG A 219 13.75 44.87 -21.14
N TRP A 220 14.30 46.08 -21.11
CA TRP A 220 13.78 47.15 -20.24
C TRP A 220 12.34 47.53 -20.62
N ARG A 221 11.95 47.43 -21.90
CA ARG A 221 10.58 47.69 -22.34
C ARG A 221 9.63 46.61 -21.81
N ALA A 222 10.05 45.35 -21.85
CA ALA A 222 9.27 44.24 -21.28
C ALA A 222 9.11 44.38 -19.75
N ALA A 223 10.18 44.79 -19.06
CA ALA A 223 10.13 45.10 -17.63
C ALA A 223 9.22 46.30 -17.33
N ALA A 224 9.31 47.37 -18.11
CA ALA A 224 8.44 48.54 -17.99
C ALA A 224 6.96 48.19 -18.26
N LEU A 225 6.69 47.31 -19.22
CA LEU A 225 5.33 46.81 -19.47
C LEU A 225 4.81 46.02 -18.27
N TYR A 226 5.60 45.11 -17.71
CA TYR A 226 5.21 44.33 -16.53
C TYR A 226 4.97 45.22 -15.31
N LEU A 227 5.97 46.01 -14.92
CA LEU A 227 5.89 46.87 -13.73
C LEU A 227 4.84 47.97 -13.89
N GLY A 228 4.75 48.59 -15.07
CA GLY A 228 3.73 49.59 -15.37
C GLY A 228 2.31 49.01 -15.34
N SER A 229 2.12 47.77 -15.81
CA SER A 229 0.82 47.12 -15.74
C SER A 229 0.44 46.72 -14.31
N ALA A 230 1.39 46.20 -13.51
CA ALA A 230 1.16 45.92 -12.09
C ALA A 230 0.84 47.19 -11.30
N ALA A 231 1.55 48.29 -11.58
CA ALA A 231 1.26 49.60 -11.01
C ALA A 231 -0.12 50.12 -11.44
N ALA A 232 -0.55 49.88 -12.68
CA ALA A 232 -1.89 50.25 -13.15
C ALA A 232 -2.99 49.44 -12.45
N VAL A 233 -2.79 48.14 -12.21
CA VAL A 233 -3.71 47.31 -11.40
C VAL A 233 -3.83 47.87 -9.99
N PHE A 234 -2.70 48.09 -9.31
CA PHE A 234 -2.69 48.64 -7.95
C PHE A 234 -3.27 50.06 -7.89
N GLY A 235 -2.96 50.90 -8.89
CA GLY A 235 -3.52 52.24 -9.03
C GLY A 235 -5.04 52.22 -9.24
N SER A 236 -5.57 51.27 -10.03
CA SER A 236 -7.01 51.12 -10.22
C SER A 236 -7.74 50.80 -8.91
N PHE A 237 -7.15 49.96 -8.07
CA PHE A 237 -7.66 49.66 -6.73
C PHE A 237 -7.64 50.88 -5.81
N PHE A 238 -6.52 51.61 -5.79
CA PHE A 238 -6.41 52.83 -5.00
C PHE A 238 -7.45 53.88 -5.41
N LEU A 239 -7.64 54.07 -6.73
CA LEU A 239 -8.63 55.00 -7.28
C LEU A 239 -10.06 54.59 -6.92
N LEU A 240 -10.45 53.33 -7.14
CA LEU A 240 -11.80 52.85 -6.84
C LEU A 240 -12.09 52.89 -5.33
N ARG A 241 -11.09 52.59 -4.49
CA ARG A 241 -11.22 52.73 -3.05
C ARG A 241 -11.38 54.19 -2.63
N LEU A 242 -10.64 55.13 -3.21
CA LEU A 242 -10.81 56.56 -2.95
C LEU A 242 -12.20 57.06 -3.36
N VAL A 243 -12.72 56.60 -4.49
CA VAL A 243 -14.09 56.91 -4.92
C VAL A 243 -15.08 56.36 -3.90
N TYR A 244 -14.96 55.10 -3.51
CA TYR A 244 -15.83 54.48 -2.51
C TYR A 244 -15.81 55.22 -1.17
N LEU A 245 -14.63 55.57 -0.65
CA LEU A 245 -14.53 56.30 0.62
C LEU A 245 -15.12 57.71 0.56
N LYS A 246 -15.21 58.32 -0.63
CA LYS A 246 -15.82 59.65 -0.82
C LYS A 246 -17.32 59.60 -1.12
N THR A 247 -17.81 58.57 -1.81
CA THR A 247 -19.18 58.54 -2.34
C THR A 247 -20.05 57.41 -1.79
N GLY A 248 -19.46 56.41 -1.12
CA GLY A 248 -20.12 55.17 -0.70
C GLY A 248 -20.50 54.22 -1.85
N MET A 249 -20.26 54.61 -3.11
CA MET A 249 -20.62 53.82 -4.30
C MET A 249 -19.47 52.91 -4.75
N LEU A 250 -19.78 51.83 -5.48
CA LEU A 250 -18.79 50.90 -6.06
C LEU A 250 -17.96 50.07 -5.06
N GLY A 251 -18.41 49.92 -3.80
CA GLY A 251 -17.70 49.15 -2.78
C GLY A 251 -17.35 47.71 -3.19
N GLU A 252 -18.31 46.99 -3.78
CA GLU A 252 -18.09 45.62 -4.29
C GLU A 252 -17.15 45.55 -5.51
N ARG A 253 -16.77 46.70 -6.09
CA ARG A 253 -15.94 46.81 -7.29
C ARG A 253 -14.52 47.28 -7.00
N ILE A 254 -14.14 47.50 -5.74
CA ILE A 254 -12.78 47.97 -5.40
C ILE A 254 -11.70 47.01 -5.96
N GLN A 255 -11.95 45.70 -5.94
CA GLN A 255 -11.04 44.68 -6.46
C GLN A 255 -11.21 44.36 -7.97
N TYR A 256 -11.97 45.17 -8.71
CA TYR A 256 -12.32 44.86 -10.11
C TYR A 256 -11.10 44.73 -11.05
N GLY A 257 -10.02 45.47 -10.77
CA GLY A 257 -8.76 45.38 -11.51
C GLY A 257 -7.94 44.10 -11.26
N TYR A 258 -8.29 43.32 -10.23
CA TYR A 258 -7.58 42.08 -9.84
C TYR A 258 -8.14 40.81 -10.52
N THR A 259 -8.81 40.96 -11.67
CA THR A 259 -9.32 39.82 -12.45
C THR A 259 -8.29 39.39 -13.51
N TYR A 260 -8.25 38.09 -13.84
CA TYR A 260 -7.24 37.57 -14.78
C TYR A 260 -7.40 38.10 -16.21
N ASN A 261 -8.63 38.44 -16.58
CA ASN A 261 -8.98 38.99 -17.89
C ASN A 261 -8.83 40.52 -17.97
N PHE A 262 -8.49 41.20 -16.88
CA PHE A 262 -8.24 42.65 -16.90
C PHE A 262 -7.07 42.99 -17.82
N LEU A 263 -7.17 44.09 -18.59
CA LEU A 263 -6.20 44.42 -19.65
C LEU A 263 -4.78 44.54 -19.11
N PHE A 264 -4.62 45.19 -17.95
CA PHE A 264 -3.30 45.34 -17.33
C PHE A 264 -2.77 44.02 -16.75
N CYS A 265 -3.64 43.10 -16.32
CA CYS A 265 -3.21 41.75 -15.95
C CYS A 265 -2.71 40.97 -17.19
N TYR A 266 -3.41 41.09 -18.32
CA TYR A 266 -3.00 40.51 -19.60
C TYR A 266 -1.67 41.10 -20.10
N THR A 267 -1.54 42.43 -20.20
CA THR A 267 -0.31 43.08 -20.68
C THR A 267 0.86 42.85 -19.73
N GLY A 268 0.61 42.80 -18.42
CA GLY A 268 1.61 42.44 -17.42
C GLY A 268 2.15 41.01 -17.61
N ALA A 269 1.26 40.05 -17.89
CA ALA A 269 1.66 38.67 -18.19
C ALA A 269 2.48 38.56 -19.49
N VAL A 270 2.10 39.30 -20.53
CA VAL A 270 2.88 39.39 -21.78
C VAL A 270 4.25 40.02 -21.51
N GLY A 271 4.32 41.10 -20.73
CA GLY A 271 5.57 41.76 -20.35
C GLY A 271 6.51 40.84 -19.58
N LEU A 272 6.00 40.14 -18.57
CA LEU A 272 6.77 39.17 -17.79
C LEU A 272 7.23 37.98 -18.65
N PHE A 273 6.39 37.50 -19.55
CA PHE A 273 6.76 36.45 -20.50
C PHE A 273 7.90 36.88 -21.45
N LEU A 274 7.81 38.09 -22.01
CA LEU A 274 8.82 38.66 -22.91
C LEU A 274 10.15 38.94 -22.21
N LEU A 275 10.14 39.28 -20.92
CA LEU A 275 11.35 39.50 -20.11
C LEU A 275 12.27 38.26 -20.11
N PHE A 276 11.69 37.06 -20.12
CA PHE A 276 12.40 35.78 -20.14
C PHE A 276 12.68 35.24 -21.55
N GLN A 277 12.29 35.97 -22.60
CA GLN A 277 12.58 35.57 -23.97
C GLN A 277 14.12 35.59 -24.22
N PRO A 278 14.70 34.52 -24.77
CA PRO A 278 16.13 34.49 -25.08
C PRO A 278 16.47 35.52 -26.18
N ALA A 279 17.51 36.33 -25.96
CA ALA A 279 18.02 37.27 -26.95
C ALA A 279 18.74 36.51 -28.07
N LYS A 280 18.43 36.83 -29.34
CA LYS A 280 19.05 36.20 -30.52
C LYS A 280 20.32 36.90 -31.04
N SER A 281 20.70 38.07 -30.50
CA SER A 281 21.87 38.81 -31.00
C SER A 281 23.17 38.17 -30.52
N GLY A 282 24.02 37.79 -31.47
CA GLY A 282 25.31 37.10 -31.28
C GLY A 282 26.41 37.90 -30.58
N HIS A 283 26.09 38.97 -29.86
CA HIS A 283 27.05 39.73 -29.04
C HIS A 283 26.41 40.10 -27.70
N SER A 284 26.46 39.19 -26.74
CA SER A 284 26.57 39.44 -25.29
C SER A 284 26.44 38.12 -24.54
N GLY A 285 27.58 37.48 -24.27
CA GLY A 285 27.70 36.24 -23.51
C GLY A 285 27.38 36.36 -22.02
N ARG A 286 26.32 37.07 -21.62
CA ARG A 286 26.07 37.38 -20.20
C ARG A 286 24.93 36.62 -19.53
N GLN A 287 24.02 35.94 -20.24
CA GLN A 287 22.91 35.20 -19.59
C GLN A 287 22.40 33.97 -20.37
N GLN A 288 23.27 33.09 -20.83
CA GLN A 288 22.88 31.68 -20.83
C GLN A 288 23.11 31.19 -19.40
N LEU A 289 22.02 30.80 -18.70
CA LEU A 289 22.15 30.19 -17.39
C LEU A 289 23.21 29.08 -17.48
N PRO A 290 24.23 29.06 -16.60
CA PRO A 290 25.30 28.08 -16.69
C PRO A 290 24.72 26.66 -16.79
N GLU A 291 25.21 25.83 -17.72
CA GLU A 291 24.71 24.47 -17.94
C GLU A 291 24.69 23.61 -16.66
N ARG A 292 25.51 23.95 -15.65
CA ARG A 292 25.49 23.35 -14.30
C ARG A 292 24.11 23.42 -13.61
N PHE A 293 23.32 24.46 -13.89
CA PHE A 293 22.00 24.66 -13.29
C PHE A 293 20.85 24.03 -14.09
N ARG A 294 21.12 23.46 -15.28
CA ARG A 294 20.06 22.84 -16.11
C ARG A 294 19.31 21.75 -15.37
N LYS A 295 20.05 20.80 -14.77
CA LYS A 295 19.44 19.65 -14.09
C LYS A 295 18.55 20.08 -12.91
N PRO A 296 19.00 20.97 -11.98
CA PRO A 296 18.12 21.53 -10.97
C PRO A 296 16.89 22.23 -11.56
N VAL A 297 17.06 23.15 -12.50
CA VAL A 297 15.94 23.94 -13.04
C VAL A 297 14.91 23.03 -13.73
N GLU A 298 15.34 22.04 -14.52
CA GLU A 298 14.44 21.08 -15.16
C GLU A 298 13.72 20.16 -14.16
N LEU A 299 14.36 19.87 -13.01
CA LEU A 299 13.78 19.08 -11.93
C LEU A 299 12.68 19.86 -11.21
N PHE A 300 12.97 21.09 -10.77
CA PHE A 300 12.02 21.98 -10.08
C PHE A 300 10.87 22.40 -10.99
N SER A 301 11.16 22.77 -12.24
CA SER A 301 10.12 23.14 -13.21
C SER A 301 9.22 21.94 -13.57
N GLY A 302 9.80 20.73 -13.60
CA GLY A 302 9.06 19.49 -13.79
C GLY A 302 8.10 19.15 -12.65
N ALA A 303 8.32 19.70 -11.45
CA ALA A 303 7.48 19.50 -10.27
C ALA A 303 6.44 20.62 -10.04
N ALA A 304 6.55 21.76 -10.75
CA ALA A 304 5.72 22.94 -10.51
C ALA A 304 4.20 22.66 -10.51
N PHE A 305 3.70 21.87 -11.46
CA PHE A 305 2.27 21.51 -11.49
C PHE A 305 1.85 20.64 -10.29
N GLY A 306 2.74 19.79 -9.78
CA GLY A 306 2.48 19.01 -8.57
C GLY A 306 2.41 19.90 -7.32
N VAL A 307 3.24 20.95 -7.27
CA VAL A 307 3.16 21.96 -6.19
C VAL A 307 1.76 22.55 -6.13
N TYR A 308 1.20 22.99 -7.25
CA TYR A 308 -0.18 23.50 -7.34
C TYR A 308 -1.20 22.51 -6.77
N LEU A 309 -1.16 21.26 -7.21
CA LEU A 309 -2.14 20.24 -6.77
C LEU A 309 -2.05 19.91 -5.28
N ILE A 310 -0.88 20.06 -4.65
CA ILE A 310 -0.71 19.76 -3.24
C ILE A 310 -1.28 20.90 -2.39
N HIS A 311 -0.74 22.12 -2.52
CA HIS A 311 -1.11 23.22 -1.62
C HIS A 311 -2.52 23.77 -1.86
N GLU A 312 -3.07 23.61 -3.08
CA GLU A 312 -4.42 24.05 -3.42
C GLU A 312 -5.48 22.95 -3.26
N HIS A 313 -5.12 21.79 -2.69
CA HIS A 313 -6.09 20.74 -2.40
C HIS A 313 -7.20 21.27 -1.47
N LEU A 314 -8.47 20.94 -1.72
CA LEU A 314 -9.62 21.49 -0.96
C LEU A 314 -9.46 21.37 0.56
N ASN A 315 -8.97 20.21 1.03
CA ASN A 315 -8.75 19.93 2.45
C ASN A 315 -7.50 20.61 3.04
N LEU A 316 -6.57 21.10 2.20
CA LEU A 316 -5.29 21.66 2.65
C LEU A 316 -5.23 23.18 2.49
N ARG A 317 -5.84 23.74 1.44
CA ARG A 317 -5.68 25.14 1.01
C ARG A 317 -6.03 26.21 2.05
N ALA A 318 -6.89 25.86 3.01
CA ALA A 318 -7.29 26.75 4.11
C ALA A 318 -6.53 26.45 5.42
N VAL A 319 -5.93 25.27 5.52
CA VAL A 319 -5.32 24.75 6.76
C VAL A 319 -3.84 25.10 6.82
N TRP A 320 -3.11 24.97 5.71
CA TRP A 320 -1.68 25.31 5.72
C TRP A 320 -1.38 26.78 6.05
N PRO A 321 -2.18 27.80 5.64
CA PRO A 321 -1.92 29.17 6.06
C PRO A 321 -2.07 29.35 7.58
N GLN A 322 -3.00 28.62 8.20
CA GLN A 322 -3.20 28.63 9.65
C GLN A 322 -2.01 28.02 10.41
N TRP A 323 -1.38 26.97 9.86
CA TRP A 323 -0.17 26.38 10.45
C TRP A 323 1.01 27.35 10.53
N PHE A 324 1.07 28.33 9.61
CA PHE A 324 2.08 29.38 9.60
C PHE A 324 1.56 30.69 10.20
N HIS A 325 0.35 30.70 10.76
CA HIS A 325 -0.28 31.89 11.35
C HIS A 325 -0.22 33.13 10.44
N CYS A 326 -0.52 32.94 9.15
CA CYS A 326 -0.44 34.00 8.15
C CYS A 326 -1.32 35.20 8.49
N GLU A 327 -2.46 34.97 9.15
CA GLU A 327 -3.43 35.98 9.55
C GLU A 327 -2.85 37.01 10.52
N MET A 328 -1.93 36.59 11.41
CA MET A 328 -1.30 37.49 12.39
C MET A 328 -0.35 38.50 11.74
N GLN A 329 0.04 38.29 10.48
CA GLN A 329 0.99 39.16 9.78
C GLN A 329 0.34 40.44 9.24
N ALA A 330 -0.99 40.56 9.27
CA ALA A 330 -1.70 41.77 8.84
C ALA A 330 -1.44 43.00 9.75
N GLU A 331 -1.06 42.76 11.01
CA GLU A 331 -0.77 43.79 12.02
C GLU A 331 0.73 44.09 12.15
N ASN A 332 1.59 43.28 11.53
CA ASN A 332 3.03 43.45 11.61
C ASN A 332 3.55 44.57 10.68
N SER A 333 4.82 44.97 10.91
CA SER A 333 5.49 45.89 9.99
C SER A 333 5.57 45.31 8.57
N PRO A 334 5.52 46.15 7.50
CA PRO A 334 5.61 45.66 6.12
C PRO A 334 6.85 44.80 5.85
N ALA A 335 7.98 45.12 6.48
CA ALA A 335 9.21 44.34 6.35
C ALA A 335 9.09 42.96 7.02
N GLY A 336 8.49 42.88 8.20
CA GLY A 336 8.22 41.62 8.89
C GLY A 336 7.27 40.72 8.10
N PHE A 337 6.18 41.31 7.58
CA PHE A 337 5.24 40.63 6.69
C PHE A 337 5.92 40.07 5.43
N LEU A 338 6.73 40.87 4.71
CA LEU A 338 7.42 40.41 3.50
C LEU A 338 8.45 39.31 3.80
N GLY A 339 9.16 39.42 4.93
CA GLY A 339 10.10 38.40 5.39
C GLY A 339 9.40 37.07 5.69
N HIS A 340 8.30 37.11 6.44
CA HIS A 340 7.48 35.94 6.75
C HIS A 340 6.89 35.31 5.48
N MET A 341 6.32 36.13 4.59
CA MET A 341 5.78 35.68 3.31
C MET A 341 6.83 34.94 2.48
N LEU A 342 8.02 35.50 2.33
CA LEU A 342 9.10 34.86 1.56
C LEU A 342 9.50 33.51 2.18
N ALA A 343 9.68 33.45 3.50
CA ALA A 343 10.04 32.22 4.20
C ALA A 343 8.96 31.13 4.04
N THR A 344 7.69 31.49 4.25
CA THR A 344 6.56 30.57 4.17
C THR A 344 6.32 30.08 2.75
N VAL A 345 6.32 30.97 1.76
CA VAL A 345 6.16 30.60 0.34
C VAL A 345 7.28 29.67 -0.12
N LEU A 346 8.53 29.94 0.27
CA LEU A 346 9.66 29.05 -0.05
C LEU A 346 9.52 27.69 0.65
N CYS A 347 9.13 27.67 1.93
CA CYS A 347 8.92 26.45 2.67
C CYS A 347 7.85 25.56 2.01
N VAL A 348 6.66 26.12 1.75
CA VAL A 348 5.54 25.42 1.10
C VAL A 348 5.95 24.92 -0.28
N TYR A 349 6.62 25.76 -1.09
CA TYR A 349 7.09 25.36 -2.42
C TYR A 349 8.09 24.20 -2.36
N LEU A 350 9.08 24.24 -1.44
CA LEU A 350 10.10 23.21 -1.30
C LEU A 350 9.51 21.89 -0.78
N LEU A 351 8.64 21.93 0.22
CA LEU A 351 7.95 20.75 0.75
C LEU A 351 7.08 20.08 -0.31
N CYS A 352 6.25 20.86 -1.00
CA CYS A 352 5.40 20.33 -2.08
C CYS A 352 6.24 19.78 -3.23
N THR A 353 7.36 20.45 -3.57
CA THR A 353 8.29 19.94 -4.57
C THR A 353 8.90 18.61 -4.14
N ALA A 354 9.33 18.47 -2.88
CA ALA A 354 9.86 17.22 -2.36
C ALA A 354 8.84 16.08 -2.48
N ILE A 355 7.58 16.32 -2.11
CA ILE A 355 6.48 15.35 -2.24
C ILE A 355 6.26 14.95 -3.71
N GLU A 356 6.23 15.91 -4.64
CA GLU A 356 6.08 15.63 -6.08
C GLU A 356 7.28 14.88 -6.64
N LEU A 357 8.50 15.16 -6.19
CA LEU A 357 9.71 14.43 -6.60
C LEU A 357 9.70 12.99 -6.06
N ILE A 358 9.24 12.79 -4.83
CA ILE A 358 9.01 11.46 -4.26
C ILE A 358 7.98 10.73 -5.10
N ARG A 359 6.85 11.34 -5.48
CA ARG A 359 5.85 10.72 -6.35
C ARG A 359 6.44 10.36 -7.73
N GLN A 360 7.15 11.29 -8.38
CA GLN A 360 7.70 11.08 -9.72
C GLN A 360 8.72 9.93 -9.77
N LYS A 361 9.57 9.81 -8.75
CA LYS A 361 10.56 8.73 -8.64
C LYS A 361 9.98 7.46 -7.99
N GLY A 362 8.93 7.61 -7.19
CA GLY A 362 8.46 6.67 -6.19
C GLY A 362 7.15 5.96 -6.49
N MET A 363 6.39 6.39 -7.50
CA MET A 363 5.06 5.82 -7.78
C MET A 363 5.07 4.31 -8.04
N LEU A 364 6.19 3.76 -8.54
CA LEU A 364 6.37 2.32 -8.78
C LEU A 364 7.33 1.68 -7.77
N THR A 365 7.69 2.37 -6.69
CA THR A 365 8.52 1.83 -5.59
C THR A 365 7.83 2.07 -4.27
N TRP A 366 7.81 3.31 -3.81
CA TRP A 366 7.35 3.72 -2.48
C TRP A 366 5.86 3.52 -2.30
N VAL A 367 5.03 3.87 -3.29
CA VAL A 367 3.56 3.73 -3.15
C VAL A 367 3.17 2.25 -2.98
N PRO A 368 3.58 1.32 -3.86
CA PRO A 368 3.39 -0.12 -3.63
C PRO A 368 3.95 -0.60 -2.30
N MET A 369 5.17 -0.21 -1.92
CA MET A 369 5.78 -0.65 -0.66
C MET A 369 5.00 -0.18 0.57
N ILE A 370 4.52 1.06 0.60
CA ILE A 370 3.72 1.58 1.72
C ILE A 370 2.38 0.84 1.80
N ILE A 371 1.73 0.58 0.66
CA ILE A 371 0.48 -0.20 0.65
C ILE A 371 0.73 -1.62 1.16
N LEU A 372 1.79 -2.30 0.70
CA LEU A 372 2.14 -3.64 1.16
C LEU A 372 2.52 -3.67 2.65
N LEU A 373 3.18 -2.62 3.14
CA LEU A 373 3.55 -2.48 4.55
C LEU A 373 2.34 -2.33 5.47
N LEU A 374 1.35 -1.54 5.05
CA LEU A 374 0.18 -1.19 5.87
C LEU A 374 -1.00 -2.15 5.69
N TYR A 375 -1.10 -2.87 4.57
CA TYR A 375 -2.23 -3.77 4.30
C TYR A 375 -2.48 -4.86 5.35
N PRO A 376 -1.46 -5.46 6.00
CA PRO A 376 -1.69 -6.38 7.13
C PRO A 376 -2.48 -5.78 8.30
N LEU A 377 -2.48 -4.45 8.45
CA LEU A 377 -3.13 -3.76 9.56
C LEU A 377 -4.66 -3.65 9.40
N ARG A 378 -5.20 -4.05 8.24
CA ARG A 378 -6.65 -3.97 7.95
C ARG A 378 -7.53 -4.67 8.99
N HIS A 379 -7.01 -5.69 9.67
CA HIS A 379 -7.70 -6.47 10.70
C HIS A 379 -7.10 -6.28 12.09
N ALA A 380 -6.26 -5.26 12.31
CA ALA A 380 -5.54 -5.10 13.57
C ALA A 380 -6.46 -4.95 14.80
N ALA A 381 -7.65 -4.37 14.61
CA ALA A 381 -8.67 -4.18 15.64
C ALA A 381 -9.98 -4.94 15.35
N ILE A 382 -9.93 -6.01 14.57
CA ILE A 382 -11.11 -6.79 14.15
C ILE A 382 -10.87 -8.27 14.44
N GLY A 383 -11.84 -8.89 15.12
CA GLY A 383 -11.85 -10.30 15.46
C GLY A 383 -11.16 -10.62 16.78
N VAL A 384 -11.72 -11.57 17.51
CA VAL A 384 -11.08 -12.23 18.66
C VAL A 384 -11.12 -13.74 18.46
N ASP A 385 -9.93 -14.33 18.33
CA ASP A 385 -9.72 -15.77 18.33
C ASP A 385 -9.38 -16.22 19.75
N LEU A 386 -10.28 -17.02 20.34
CA LEU A 386 -10.15 -17.49 21.72
C LEU A 386 -9.11 -18.61 21.87
N MET A 387 -8.61 -19.16 20.77
CA MET A 387 -7.76 -20.35 20.70
C MET A 387 -6.29 -19.97 20.38
N ASP A 388 -5.84 -20.14 19.13
CA ASP A 388 -4.43 -20.05 18.74
C ASP A 388 -3.78 -18.68 19.01
N ALA A 389 -4.45 -17.58 18.62
CA ALA A 389 -3.96 -16.23 18.85
C ALA A 389 -3.90 -15.89 20.34
N GLY A 390 -4.94 -16.29 21.08
CA GLY A 390 -5.03 -16.14 22.52
C GLY A 390 -3.93 -16.91 23.25
N TYR A 391 -3.66 -18.14 22.81
CA TYR A 391 -2.59 -18.98 23.34
C TYR A 391 -1.22 -18.35 23.12
N ALA A 392 -0.94 -17.84 21.91
CA ALA A 392 0.32 -17.17 21.60
C ALA A 392 0.53 -15.92 22.48
N LEU A 393 -0.51 -15.07 22.61
CA LEU A 393 -0.46 -13.86 23.43
C LEU A 393 -0.32 -14.19 24.93
N GLY A 394 -1.04 -15.20 25.42
CA GLY A 394 -0.89 -15.72 26.79
C GLY A 394 0.54 -16.19 27.07
N ASN A 395 1.16 -16.89 26.12
CA ASN A 395 2.56 -17.34 26.25
C ASN A 395 3.55 -16.16 26.29
N TYR A 396 3.27 -15.05 25.60
CA TYR A 396 4.12 -13.85 25.67
C TYR A 396 3.93 -13.08 26.98
N ARG A 397 2.71 -13.09 27.54
CA ARG A 397 2.41 -12.43 28.82
C ARG A 397 2.95 -13.21 30.01
N PHE A 398 2.79 -14.54 29.99
CA PHE A 398 3.09 -15.43 31.10
C PHE A 398 4.18 -16.45 30.77
N LEU A 399 5.24 -16.03 30.07
CA LEU A 399 6.30 -16.94 29.60
C LEU A 399 6.93 -17.79 30.71
N ASP A 400 7.05 -17.25 31.93
CA ASP A 400 7.67 -17.95 33.06
C ASP A 400 6.77 -19.02 33.69
N THR A 401 5.48 -19.07 33.34
CA THR A 401 4.56 -20.15 33.78
C THR A 401 4.37 -21.25 32.75
N VAL A 402 4.72 -21.00 31.48
CA VAL A 402 4.51 -21.97 30.41
C VAL A 402 5.53 -23.12 30.52
N ASN A 403 5.08 -24.33 30.24
CA ASN A 403 5.90 -25.53 30.20
C ASN A 403 7.18 -25.30 29.40
N GLU A 404 8.33 -25.63 30.01
CA GLU A 404 9.65 -25.40 29.44
C GLU A 404 9.80 -26.01 28.05
N MET A 405 9.17 -27.15 27.76
CA MET A 405 9.24 -27.79 26.45
C MET A 405 8.74 -26.86 25.33
N TRP A 406 7.57 -26.24 25.51
CA TRP A 406 6.96 -25.37 24.50
C TRP A 406 7.62 -24.00 24.45
N ALA A 407 8.00 -23.47 25.61
CA ALA A 407 8.75 -22.23 25.70
C ALA A 407 10.08 -22.32 24.92
N LEU A 408 10.75 -23.48 24.95
CA LEU A 408 12.02 -23.73 24.27
C LEU A 408 11.86 -24.09 22.79
N ALA A 409 10.81 -24.84 22.41
CA ALA A 409 10.58 -25.29 21.03
C ALA A 409 10.34 -24.13 20.06
N THR A 410 9.80 -23.01 20.57
CA THR A 410 9.54 -21.75 19.84
C THR A 410 10.23 -20.55 20.49
N TYR A 411 11.37 -20.78 21.16
CA TYR A 411 12.05 -19.80 22.02
C TYR A 411 12.20 -18.40 21.41
N LEU A 412 12.78 -18.30 20.21
CA LEU A 412 13.02 -17.00 19.59
C LEU A 412 11.71 -16.29 19.23
N ALA A 413 10.65 -17.03 18.88
CA ALA A 413 9.33 -16.45 18.63
C ALA A 413 8.72 -15.90 19.93
N ASN A 414 8.80 -16.66 21.03
CA ASN A 414 8.29 -16.24 22.34
C ASN A 414 9.02 -15.01 22.87
N ILE A 415 10.35 -15.01 22.83
CA ILE A 415 11.17 -13.86 23.25
C ILE A 415 10.86 -12.63 22.39
N THR A 416 10.69 -12.81 21.07
CA THR A 416 10.30 -11.69 20.19
C THR A 416 8.92 -11.15 20.57
N GLY A 417 7.95 -12.02 20.86
CA GLY A 417 6.62 -11.63 21.34
C GLY A 417 6.66 -10.83 22.65
N VAL A 418 7.46 -11.28 23.62
CA VAL A 418 7.70 -10.57 24.89
C VAL A 418 8.35 -9.20 24.67
N LEU A 419 9.29 -9.10 23.73
CA LEU A 419 9.93 -7.82 23.42
C LEU A 419 8.95 -6.84 22.77
N LEU A 420 8.11 -7.32 21.86
CA LEU A 420 7.07 -6.50 21.23
C LEU A 420 6.00 -6.07 22.24
N SER A 421 5.65 -6.92 23.21
CA SER A 421 4.66 -6.57 24.22
C SER A 421 5.11 -5.48 25.20
N LYS A 422 6.41 -5.25 25.31
CA LYS A 422 7.01 -4.17 26.10
C LYS A 422 7.11 -2.83 25.36
N LEU A 423 6.84 -2.79 24.06
CA LEU A 423 6.79 -1.54 23.29
C LEU A 423 5.53 -0.73 23.65
N PRO A 424 5.49 0.59 23.35
CA PRO A 424 4.29 1.40 23.59
C PRO A 424 3.05 0.77 22.94
N PHE A 425 1.97 0.61 23.71
CA PHE A 425 0.73 -0.09 23.32
C PHE A 425 0.89 -1.59 22.99
N GLY A 426 2.08 -2.18 23.14
CA GLY A 426 2.32 -3.61 22.92
C GLY A 426 1.69 -4.51 23.99
N ASN A 427 1.26 -3.94 25.11
CA ASN A 427 0.58 -4.66 26.17
C ASN A 427 -0.90 -4.99 25.87
N CYS A 428 -1.44 -4.53 24.73
CA CYS A 428 -2.80 -4.85 24.29
C CYS A 428 -2.82 -5.61 22.96
N TRP A 429 -3.91 -6.32 22.69
CA TRP A 429 -4.08 -7.16 21.51
C TRP A 429 -3.94 -6.36 20.20
N ILE A 430 -4.55 -5.16 20.15
CA ILE A 430 -4.49 -4.29 18.96
C ILE A 430 -3.04 -3.90 18.66
N GLY A 431 -2.27 -3.48 19.67
CA GLY A 431 -0.87 -3.11 19.48
C GLY A 431 -0.02 -4.30 19.04
N MET A 432 -0.22 -5.48 19.63
CA MET A 432 0.46 -6.71 19.19
C MET A 432 0.13 -7.06 17.74
N ASN A 433 -1.14 -6.98 17.34
CA ASN A 433 -1.55 -7.14 15.95
C ASN A 433 -0.87 -6.12 15.02
N VAL A 434 -0.72 -4.86 15.45
CA VAL A 434 -0.03 -3.83 14.66
C VAL A 434 1.44 -4.16 14.49
N TYR A 435 2.17 -4.46 15.56
CA TYR A 435 3.61 -4.77 15.48
C TYR A 435 3.87 -6.03 14.65
N CYS A 436 3.13 -7.10 14.91
CA CYS A 436 3.28 -8.35 14.18
C CYS A 436 2.82 -8.21 12.72
N GLY A 437 1.74 -7.47 12.46
CA GLY A 437 1.27 -7.16 11.11
C GLY A 437 2.29 -6.35 10.30
N LEU A 438 2.95 -5.37 10.92
CA LEU A 438 4.02 -4.61 10.27
C LEU A 438 5.22 -5.49 9.90
N LEU A 439 5.58 -6.48 10.74
CA LEU A 439 6.63 -7.44 10.40
C LEU A 439 6.30 -8.21 9.10
N ILE A 440 5.05 -8.66 8.95
CA ILE A 440 4.56 -9.31 7.73
C ILE A 440 4.64 -8.34 6.53
N GLY A 441 4.21 -7.10 6.72
CA GLY A 441 4.25 -6.05 5.69
C GLY A 441 5.67 -5.72 5.23
N VAL A 442 6.65 -5.72 6.15
CA VAL A 442 8.08 -5.53 5.84
C VAL A 442 8.59 -6.62 4.91
N VAL A 443 8.18 -7.88 5.09
CA VAL A 443 8.57 -8.99 4.21
C VAL A 443 8.08 -8.73 2.79
N ALA A 444 6.78 -8.52 2.60
CA ALA A 444 6.20 -8.29 1.28
C ALA A 444 6.77 -7.04 0.59
N ALA A 445 6.91 -5.93 1.32
CA ALA A 445 7.53 -4.71 0.78
C ALA A 445 9.02 -4.92 0.42
N GLY A 446 9.74 -5.70 1.23
CA GLY A 446 11.15 -6.05 1.00
C GLY A 446 11.34 -6.92 -0.24
N VAL A 447 10.52 -7.96 -0.42
CA VAL A 447 10.56 -8.83 -1.61
C VAL A 447 10.18 -8.03 -2.87
N TYR A 448 9.10 -7.25 -2.79
CA TYR A 448 8.71 -6.34 -3.87
C TYR A 448 9.87 -5.46 -4.31
N TYR A 449 10.52 -4.77 -3.35
CA TYR A 449 11.63 -3.87 -3.63
C TYR A 449 12.83 -4.61 -4.24
N ALA A 450 13.19 -5.78 -3.69
CA ALA A 450 14.32 -6.58 -4.18
C ALA A 450 14.11 -7.03 -5.64
N LEU A 451 12.91 -7.55 -5.96
CA LEU A 451 12.56 -7.97 -7.32
C LEU A 451 12.38 -6.79 -8.27
N TRP A 452 11.80 -5.68 -7.81
CA TRP A 452 11.65 -4.45 -8.58
C TRP A 452 13.00 -3.86 -8.97
N GLN A 453 13.95 -3.75 -8.03
CA GLN A 453 15.29 -3.23 -8.31
C GLN A 453 16.04 -4.08 -9.34
N ARG A 454 15.88 -5.41 -9.28
CA ARG A 454 16.60 -6.31 -10.18
C ARG A 454 15.94 -6.46 -11.57
N TYR A 455 14.63 -6.58 -11.63
CA TYR A 455 13.91 -6.92 -12.88
C TYR A 455 12.99 -5.81 -13.40
N GLY A 456 12.50 -4.94 -12.50
CA GLY A 456 11.42 -3.99 -12.78
C GLY A 456 11.82 -2.71 -13.50
N GLN A 457 13.05 -2.21 -13.32
CA GLN A 457 13.46 -0.90 -13.86
C GLN A 457 13.28 -0.74 -15.38
N ARG A 458 13.33 -1.85 -16.14
CA ARG A 458 13.16 -1.84 -17.61
C ARG A 458 11.72 -2.10 -18.07
N ARG A 459 10.81 -2.53 -17.18
CA ARG A 459 9.45 -2.98 -17.53
C ARG A 459 8.41 -2.43 -16.54
N ARG A 460 7.89 -1.22 -16.78
CA ARG A 460 6.87 -0.61 -15.88
C ARG A 460 5.63 -1.47 -15.64
N ARG A 461 5.15 -2.20 -16.65
CA ARG A 461 4.00 -3.13 -16.49
C ARG A 461 4.29 -4.29 -15.53
N PHE A 462 5.56 -4.64 -15.36
CA PHE A 462 5.98 -5.68 -14.42
C PHE A 462 5.88 -5.21 -12.96
N ALA A 463 6.01 -3.91 -12.68
CA ALA A 463 5.80 -3.38 -11.33
C ALA A 463 4.38 -3.67 -10.82
N VAL A 464 3.39 -3.50 -11.69
CA VAL A 464 1.97 -3.73 -11.36
C VAL A 464 1.72 -5.20 -11.11
N LEU A 465 2.31 -6.08 -11.92
CA LEU A 465 2.22 -7.54 -11.73
C LEU A 465 2.88 -7.99 -10.43
N LEU A 466 4.08 -7.49 -10.12
CA LEU A 466 4.77 -7.77 -8.86
C LEU A 466 3.97 -7.29 -7.66
N PHE A 467 3.43 -6.06 -7.72
CA PHE A 467 2.60 -5.53 -6.65
C PHE A 467 1.34 -6.37 -6.44
N GLY A 468 0.64 -6.73 -7.52
CA GLY A 468 -0.52 -7.62 -7.44
C GLY A 468 -0.18 -8.98 -6.85
N ALA A 469 0.97 -9.56 -7.22
CA ALA A 469 1.43 -10.83 -6.66
C ALA A 469 1.68 -10.75 -5.15
N GLU A 470 2.42 -9.74 -4.68
CA GLU A 470 2.69 -9.54 -3.25
C GLU A 470 1.42 -9.23 -2.46
N PHE A 471 0.54 -8.41 -3.03
CA PHE A 471 -0.75 -8.09 -2.43
C PHE A 471 -1.63 -9.33 -2.28
N THR A 472 -1.64 -10.20 -3.29
CA THR A 472 -2.31 -11.52 -3.21
C THR A 472 -1.67 -12.42 -2.16
N ALA A 473 -0.33 -12.47 -2.05
CA ALA A 473 0.34 -13.26 -1.01
C ALA A 473 -0.04 -12.78 0.41
N LEU A 474 -0.09 -11.46 0.63
CA LEU A 474 -0.55 -10.88 1.90
C LEU A 474 -2.02 -11.17 2.18
N SER A 475 -2.86 -11.22 1.14
CA SER A 475 -4.28 -11.55 1.29
C SER A 475 -4.50 -13.02 1.68
N LEU A 476 -3.54 -13.90 1.38
CA LEU A 476 -3.56 -15.32 1.73
C LEU A 476 -2.93 -15.62 3.10
N CYS A 477 -2.51 -14.59 3.82
CA CYS A 477 -2.05 -14.73 5.20
C CYS A 477 -3.25 -15.00 6.11
N TRP A 478 -3.61 -16.27 6.25
CA TRP A 478 -4.81 -16.73 6.97
C TRP A 478 -4.61 -16.81 8.49
N ALA A 479 -3.39 -17.09 8.95
CA ALA A 479 -3.12 -17.27 10.37
C ALA A 479 -3.04 -15.91 11.08
N PRO A 480 -3.47 -15.79 12.34
CA PRO A 480 -3.35 -14.57 13.13
C PRO A 480 -1.91 -14.02 13.17
N PRO A 481 -1.67 -12.71 12.93
CA PRO A 481 -0.32 -12.13 12.87
C PRO A 481 0.53 -12.38 14.11
N VAL A 482 -0.12 -12.46 15.28
CA VAL A 482 0.55 -12.68 16.58
C VAL A 482 1.20 -14.04 16.71
N ILE A 483 0.91 -15.00 15.83
CA ILE A 483 1.54 -16.32 15.83
C ILE A 483 2.95 -16.24 15.23
N LEU A 484 3.88 -15.70 16.01
CA LEU A 484 5.23 -15.36 15.54
C LEU A 484 6.06 -16.58 15.11
N TYR A 485 5.82 -17.76 15.66
CA TYR A 485 6.58 -18.96 15.26
C TYR A 485 6.32 -19.37 13.80
N HIS A 486 5.21 -18.90 13.20
CA HIS A 486 4.99 -18.99 11.75
C HIS A 486 5.68 -17.82 11.03
N TYR A 487 5.24 -16.59 11.29
CA TYR A 487 5.62 -15.44 10.48
C TYR A 487 7.09 -15.04 10.61
N LEU A 488 7.70 -15.21 11.79
CA LEU A 488 9.12 -14.97 11.97
C LEU A 488 9.96 -16.02 11.22
N GLY A 489 9.49 -17.27 11.16
CA GLY A 489 10.10 -18.34 10.38
C GLY A 489 10.05 -18.03 8.89
N TYR A 490 8.90 -17.56 8.39
CA TYR A 490 8.73 -17.14 7.00
C TYR A 490 9.58 -15.92 6.64
N LEU A 491 9.67 -14.94 7.55
CA LEU A 491 10.50 -13.74 7.40
C LEU A 491 11.98 -14.10 7.28
N TYR A 492 12.51 -14.90 8.20
CA TYR A 492 13.90 -15.32 8.16
C TYR A 492 14.20 -16.24 6.99
N MET A 493 13.30 -17.16 6.63
CA MET A 493 13.49 -17.98 5.42
C MET A 493 13.55 -17.10 4.16
N THR A 494 12.64 -16.14 4.03
CA THR A 494 12.61 -15.21 2.89
C THR A 494 13.88 -14.37 2.81
N ALA A 495 14.33 -13.81 3.94
CA ALA A 495 15.57 -13.06 4.04
C ALA A 495 16.78 -13.93 3.69
N ALA A 496 16.86 -15.15 4.23
CA ALA A 496 17.92 -16.10 3.92
C ALA A 496 17.98 -16.44 2.43
N VAL A 497 16.83 -16.70 1.79
CA VAL A 497 16.76 -17.00 0.35
C VAL A 497 17.23 -15.82 -0.49
N ILE A 498 16.82 -14.58 -0.17
CA ILE A 498 17.27 -13.39 -0.90
C ILE A 498 18.78 -13.19 -0.75
N VAL A 499 19.32 -13.33 0.47
CA VAL A 499 20.75 -13.21 0.73
C VAL A 499 21.53 -14.33 0.05
N LEU A 500 21.05 -15.58 0.11
CA LEU A 500 21.69 -16.73 -0.51
C LEU A 500 21.68 -16.63 -2.04
N TYR A 501 20.56 -16.20 -2.63
CA TYR A 501 20.47 -15.89 -4.05
C TYR A 501 21.49 -14.80 -4.44
N ALA A 502 21.57 -13.71 -3.66
CA ALA A 502 22.57 -12.67 -3.88
C ALA A 502 24.01 -13.17 -3.71
N ALA A 503 24.26 -14.11 -2.80
CA ALA A 503 25.56 -14.75 -2.58
C ALA A 503 26.02 -15.53 -3.82
N ILE A 504 25.11 -16.32 -4.42
CA ILE A 504 25.37 -17.10 -5.63
C ILE A 504 25.66 -16.16 -6.82
N ILE A 505 24.81 -15.15 -7.03
CA ILE A 505 24.93 -14.23 -8.17
C ILE A 505 26.16 -13.32 -8.07
N ARG A 506 26.49 -12.82 -6.87
CA ARG A 506 27.62 -11.90 -6.66
C ARG A 506 28.91 -12.62 -6.29
N ASN A 507 28.87 -13.93 -6.07
CA ASN A 507 29.98 -14.77 -5.61
C ASN A 507 30.71 -14.22 -4.37
N LYS A 508 29.96 -13.70 -3.38
CA LYS A 508 30.53 -13.09 -2.17
C LYS A 508 30.49 -14.05 -0.97
N LYS A 509 31.67 -14.35 -0.39
CA LYS A 509 31.82 -15.25 0.77
C LYS A 509 30.99 -14.85 1.98
N SER A 510 30.93 -13.54 2.29
CA SER A 510 30.21 -13.04 3.46
C SER A 510 28.71 -13.32 3.39
N TYR A 511 28.12 -13.28 2.20
CA TYR A 511 26.68 -13.49 2.04
C TYR A 511 26.30 -14.96 2.24
N PHE A 512 27.17 -15.91 1.90
CA PHE A 512 26.94 -17.33 2.22
C PHE A 512 26.91 -17.56 3.74
N ILE A 513 27.84 -16.94 4.48
CA ILE A 513 27.89 -17.01 5.94
C ILE A 513 26.64 -16.36 6.55
N ILE A 514 26.29 -15.15 6.12
CA ILE A 514 25.10 -14.43 6.62
C ILE A 514 23.81 -15.24 6.35
N ALA A 515 23.65 -15.80 5.15
CA ALA A 515 22.49 -16.65 4.86
C ALA A 515 22.46 -17.90 5.77
N GLY A 516 23.62 -18.52 6.02
CA GLY A 516 23.75 -19.60 6.99
C GLY A 516 23.31 -19.19 8.39
N VAL A 517 23.79 -18.05 8.90
CA VAL A 517 23.42 -17.52 10.22
C VAL A 517 21.91 -17.32 10.35
N ILE A 518 21.27 -16.73 9.33
CA ILE A 518 19.81 -16.52 9.34
C ILE A 518 19.07 -17.87 9.37
N LEU A 519 19.50 -18.86 8.58
CA LEU A 519 18.92 -20.21 8.60
C LEU A 519 19.12 -20.93 9.94
N GLY A 520 20.25 -20.70 10.62
CA GLY A 520 20.50 -21.21 11.97
C GLY A 520 19.51 -20.63 13.00
N PHE A 521 19.23 -19.33 12.93
CA PHE A 521 18.21 -18.68 13.76
C PHE A 521 16.80 -19.22 13.51
N CYS A 522 16.46 -19.63 12.27
CA CYS A 522 15.15 -20.21 11.97
C CYS A 522 14.83 -21.42 12.86
N VAL A 523 15.82 -22.24 13.23
CA VAL A 523 15.63 -23.41 14.11
C VAL A 523 15.15 -22.99 15.49
N ALA A 524 15.66 -21.88 16.02
CA ALA A 524 15.25 -21.34 17.32
C ALA A 524 13.89 -20.65 17.29
N VAL A 525 13.40 -20.24 16.11
CA VAL A 525 12.02 -19.75 15.94
C VAL A 525 11.02 -20.89 16.08
N ARG A 526 11.32 -22.03 15.46
CA ARG A 526 10.52 -23.26 15.54
C ARG A 526 11.40 -24.44 15.13
N MET A 527 11.51 -25.46 15.98
CA MET A 527 12.41 -26.61 15.75
C MET A 527 12.30 -27.26 14.34
N PRO A 528 11.10 -27.51 13.78
CA PRO A 528 10.97 -28.13 12.44
C PRO A 528 11.56 -27.32 11.28
N ASN A 529 11.90 -26.03 11.50
CA ASN A 529 12.62 -25.22 10.51
C ASN A 529 14.04 -25.74 10.24
N ILE A 530 14.52 -26.77 10.96
CA ILE A 530 15.71 -27.54 10.57
C ILE A 530 15.64 -28.06 9.13
N THR A 531 14.43 -28.34 8.63
CA THR A 531 14.18 -28.73 7.22
C THR A 531 14.63 -27.66 6.21
N TYR A 532 14.77 -26.39 6.64
CA TYR A 532 15.27 -25.30 5.79
C TYR A 532 16.74 -25.46 5.38
N MET A 533 17.48 -26.40 5.98
CA MET A 533 18.79 -26.83 5.48
C MET A 533 18.75 -27.28 4.00
N ALA A 534 17.60 -27.75 3.51
CA ALA A 534 17.40 -28.09 2.09
C ALA A 534 17.63 -26.91 1.13
N LEU A 535 17.61 -25.66 1.60
CA LEU A 535 17.97 -24.47 0.81
C LEU A 535 19.44 -24.43 0.38
N ILE A 536 20.25 -25.41 0.79
CA ILE A 536 21.58 -25.64 0.22
C ILE A 536 21.53 -26.19 -1.22
N LEU A 537 20.44 -26.87 -1.62
CA LEU A 537 20.30 -27.49 -2.94
C LEU A 537 20.49 -26.51 -4.11
N PRO A 538 19.90 -25.29 -4.11
CA PRO A 538 20.21 -24.25 -5.09
C PRO A 538 21.71 -23.95 -5.25
N VAL A 539 22.49 -23.97 -4.16
CA VAL A 539 23.95 -23.75 -4.19
C VAL A 539 24.64 -24.91 -4.92
N TRP A 540 24.25 -26.15 -4.63
CA TRP A 540 24.79 -27.33 -5.28
C TRP A 540 24.44 -27.40 -6.77
N CYS A 541 23.19 -27.12 -7.13
CA CYS A 541 22.75 -27.04 -8.53
C CYS A 541 23.54 -26.00 -9.33
N ASP A 542 23.76 -24.82 -8.74
CA ASP A 542 24.54 -23.75 -9.37
C ASP A 542 26.01 -24.14 -9.60
N CYS A 543 26.63 -24.82 -8.63
CA CYS A 543 27.98 -25.33 -8.76
C CYS A 543 28.08 -26.40 -9.85
N PHE A 544 27.10 -27.29 -9.93
CA PHE A 544 27.04 -28.32 -10.97
C PHE A 544 26.94 -27.72 -12.37
N TRP A 545 26.09 -26.71 -12.57
CA TRP A 545 25.99 -25.98 -13.84
C TRP A 545 27.25 -25.19 -14.20
N SER A 546 28.06 -24.82 -13.20
CA SER A 546 29.26 -23.99 -13.36
C SER A 546 30.57 -24.79 -13.50
N ARG A 547 30.53 -26.13 -13.54
CA ARG A 547 31.70 -27.06 -13.59
C ARG A 547 32.76 -26.76 -14.68
N LYS A 548 32.46 -25.91 -15.66
CA LYS A 548 33.40 -25.49 -16.71
C LYS A 548 34.31 -24.30 -16.34
N ARG A 549 34.16 -23.67 -15.17
CA ARG A 549 35.01 -22.56 -14.72
C ARG A 549 35.86 -22.96 -13.50
N THR A 550 37.15 -22.69 -13.60
CA THR A 550 38.26 -23.03 -12.70
C THR A 550 38.25 -22.35 -11.32
N GLU A 551 37.11 -22.02 -10.73
CA GLU A 551 37.08 -21.26 -9.47
C GLU A 551 36.08 -21.80 -8.43
N VAL A 552 36.66 -22.29 -7.34
CA VAL A 552 36.07 -22.60 -6.02
C VAL A 552 35.18 -23.84 -5.94
N HIS A 553 35.69 -24.88 -5.26
CA HIS A 553 35.00 -26.15 -5.01
C HIS A 553 33.63 -25.94 -4.31
N PRO A 554 32.60 -26.70 -4.71
CA PRO A 554 31.27 -26.67 -4.07
C PRO A 554 31.34 -26.85 -2.56
N VAL A 555 32.29 -27.68 -2.11
CA VAL A 555 32.61 -27.94 -0.70
C VAL A 555 32.84 -26.64 0.08
N ARG A 556 33.63 -25.71 -0.46
CA ARG A 556 33.98 -24.47 0.28
C ARG A 556 32.78 -23.55 0.47
N ARG A 557 31.90 -23.44 -0.54
CA ARG A 557 30.66 -22.64 -0.43
C ARG A 557 29.70 -23.26 0.58
N THR A 558 29.58 -24.59 0.56
CA THR A 558 28.79 -25.33 1.53
C THR A 558 29.33 -25.18 2.95
N LEU A 559 30.66 -25.27 3.14
CA LEU A 559 31.30 -25.05 4.44
C LEU A 559 31.05 -23.63 4.98
N TYR A 560 31.03 -22.60 4.13
CA TYR A 560 30.66 -21.25 4.56
C TYR A 560 29.22 -21.15 5.05
N CYS A 561 28.27 -21.79 4.36
CA CYS A 561 26.88 -21.84 4.81
C CYS A 561 26.75 -22.62 6.12
N ILE A 562 27.42 -23.78 6.25
CA ILE A 562 27.41 -24.61 7.46
C ILE A 562 28.01 -23.85 8.63
N GLY A 563 29.17 -23.21 8.46
CA GLY A 563 29.80 -22.41 9.51
C GLY A 563 28.90 -21.28 9.98
N GLY A 564 28.22 -20.59 9.05
CA GLY A 564 27.20 -19.60 9.38
C GLY A 564 26.01 -20.22 10.14
N TYR A 565 25.49 -21.35 9.69
CA TYR A 565 24.37 -22.06 10.29
C TYR A 565 24.67 -22.48 11.74
N CYS A 566 25.82 -23.10 11.97
CA CYS A 566 26.27 -23.47 13.31
C CYS A 566 26.42 -22.24 14.21
N ALA A 567 26.97 -21.13 13.69
CA ALA A 567 27.07 -19.88 14.46
C ALA A 567 25.69 -19.29 14.81
N GLY A 568 24.76 -19.29 13.86
CA GLY A 568 23.39 -18.81 14.08
C GLY A 568 22.60 -19.67 15.06
N LEU A 569 22.87 -20.98 15.11
CA LEU A 569 22.25 -21.91 16.07
C LEU A 569 22.89 -21.81 17.46
N ALA A 570 24.20 -21.56 17.55
CA ALA A 570 24.94 -21.49 18.80
C ALA A 570 24.47 -20.35 19.72
N VAL A 571 24.08 -19.20 19.16
CA VAL A 571 23.60 -18.04 19.94
C VAL A 571 22.32 -18.33 20.75
N PRO A 572 21.20 -18.75 20.13
CA PRO A 572 19.99 -19.08 20.88
C PRO A 572 20.17 -20.31 21.78
N LEU A 573 20.94 -21.31 21.35
CA LEU A 573 21.27 -22.45 22.22
C LEU A 573 22.06 -22.02 23.45
N GLY A 574 23.06 -21.14 23.30
CA GLY A 574 23.82 -20.59 24.42
C GLY A 574 22.93 -19.82 25.39
N ALA A 575 21.98 -19.02 24.88
CA ALA A 575 21.00 -18.32 25.71
C ALA A 575 20.07 -19.28 26.47
N ILE A 576 19.61 -20.36 25.81
CA ILE A 576 18.81 -21.42 26.45
C ILE A 576 19.62 -22.11 27.54
N CYS A 577 20.84 -22.54 27.24
CA CYS A 577 21.72 -23.21 28.20
C CYS A 577 22.04 -22.32 29.41
N ALA A 578 22.22 -21.01 29.20
CA ALA A 578 22.47 -20.06 30.28
C ALA A 578 21.25 -19.84 31.19
N ARG A 579 20.03 -19.89 30.65
CA ARG A 579 18.79 -19.62 31.41
C ARG A 579 18.15 -20.87 32.01
N TYR A 580 18.16 -21.99 31.31
CA TYR A 580 17.45 -23.24 31.67
C TYR A 580 18.40 -24.42 31.96
N GLY A 581 19.71 -24.23 31.79
CA GLY A 581 20.71 -25.26 32.00
C GLY A 581 21.02 -26.10 30.76
N LEU A 582 22.12 -26.86 30.81
CA LEU A 582 22.67 -27.60 29.67
C LEU A 582 21.79 -28.77 29.20
N ALA A 583 21.00 -29.36 30.11
CA ALA A 583 20.15 -30.52 29.81
C ALA A 583 18.79 -30.14 29.19
N ALA A 584 18.37 -28.88 29.29
CA ALA A 584 17.02 -28.45 28.92
C ALA A 584 16.71 -28.64 27.42
N TYR A 585 17.65 -28.31 26.53
CA TYR A 585 17.42 -28.45 25.09
C TYR A 585 17.37 -29.93 24.64
N PRO A 586 18.31 -30.82 25.04
CA PRO A 586 18.17 -32.25 24.79
C PRO A 586 16.87 -32.86 25.34
N GLN A 587 16.48 -32.49 26.58
CA GLN A 587 15.25 -32.98 27.21
C GLN A 587 14.00 -32.55 26.45
N MET A 588 13.94 -31.28 26.01
CA MET A 588 12.87 -30.78 25.14
C MET A 588 12.79 -31.60 23.83
N VAL A 589 13.92 -31.89 23.18
CA VAL A 589 13.92 -32.71 21.94
C VAL A 589 13.38 -34.12 22.22
N THR A 590 13.85 -34.78 23.29
CA THR A 590 13.34 -36.12 23.64
C THR A 590 11.84 -36.11 23.96
N SER A 591 11.36 -35.06 24.63
CA SER A 591 9.95 -34.93 24.98
C SER A 591 9.06 -34.65 23.76
N LEU A 592 9.52 -33.86 22.80
CA LEU A 592 8.82 -33.62 21.52
C LEU A 592 8.66 -34.91 20.71
N PHE A 593 9.71 -35.75 20.65
CA PHE A 593 9.61 -37.04 19.96
C PHE A 593 8.74 -38.05 20.71
N GLY A 594 8.80 -38.11 22.05
CA GLY A 594 7.92 -38.97 22.84
C GLY A 594 6.43 -38.62 22.68
N MET A 595 6.09 -37.37 22.40
CA MET A 595 4.72 -36.93 22.11
C MET A 595 4.17 -37.49 20.78
N THR A 596 5.03 -37.68 19.77
CA THR A 596 4.61 -38.21 18.45
C THR A 596 4.15 -39.67 18.49
N ASP A 597 4.42 -40.38 19.59
CA ASP A 597 3.94 -41.74 19.80
C ASP A 597 2.45 -41.78 20.16
N HIS A 598 1.92 -40.71 20.77
CA HIS A 598 0.52 -40.61 21.20
C HIS A 598 -0.37 -39.80 20.23
N ALA A 599 0.21 -38.93 19.39
CA ALA A 599 -0.53 -38.10 18.45
C ALA A 599 -0.23 -38.51 16.99
N ALA A 600 -1.09 -39.37 16.42
CA ALA A 600 -0.88 -39.98 15.10
C ALA A 600 -0.72 -38.96 13.95
N ASP A 601 -1.40 -37.82 14.02
CA ASP A 601 -1.37 -36.77 12.99
C ASP A 601 -0.04 -35.99 12.97
N TYR A 602 0.74 -36.04 14.05
CA TYR A 602 2.03 -35.37 14.16
C TYR A 602 3.21 -36.23 13.67
N LYS A 603 2.96 -37.43 13.15
CA LYS A 603 4.02 -38.27 12.59
C LYS A 603 4.53 -37.68 11.27
N PRO A 604 5.86 -37.71 10.99
CA PRO A 604 6.39 -37.20 9.72
C PRO A 604 5.74 -37.80 8.48
N VAL A 605 5.34 -39.09 8.54
CA VAL A 605 4.68 -39.80 7.44
C VAL A 605 3.26 -39.29 7.19
N SER A 606 2.46 -39.04 8.23
CA SER A 606 1.10 -38.49 8.08
C SER A 606 1.13 -37.07 7.55
N MET A 607 2.06 -36.23 8.02
CA MET A 607 2.27 -34.87 7.50
C MET A 607 2.61 -34.87 6.00
N LEU A 608 3.51 -35.76 5.56
CA LEU A 608 3.86 -35.90 4.14
C LEU A 608 2.69 -36.44 3.31
N ALA A 609 1.96 -37.44 3.83
CA ALA A 609 0.80 -38.01 3.16
C ALA A 609 -0.32 -36.97 2.98
N ALA A 610 -0.58 -36.14 3.99
CA ALA A 610 -1.54 -35.04 3.92
C ALA A 610 -1.14 -34.01 2.85
N MET A 611 0.13 -33.57 2.85
CA MET A 611 0.66 -32.61 1.88
C MET A 611 0.53 -33.11 0.43
N PHE A 612 1.00 -34.32 0.13
CA PHE A 612 0.94 -34.87 -1.23
C PHE A 612 -0.48 -35.31 -1.62
N GLY A 613 -1.29 -35.72 -0.65
CA GLY A 613 -2.70 -36.07 -0.84
C GLY A 613 -3.50 -34.90 -1.43
N ASP A 614 -3.30 -33.69 -0.90
CA ASP A 614 -3.96 -32.49 -1.42
C ASP A 614 -3.50 -32.13 -2.84
N TYR A 615 -2.20 -32.18 -3.12
CA TYR A 615 -1.70 -31.95 -4.48
C TYR A 615 -2.32 -32.92 -5.49
N LEU A 616 -2.41 -34.20 -5.14
CA LEU A 616 -2.97 -35.22 -6.01
C LEU A 616 -4.49 -35.03 -6.19
N ARG A 617 -5.23 -34.83 -5.09
CA ARG A 617 -6.68 -34.66 -5.11
C ARG A 617 -7.10 -33.46 -5.97
N TYR A 618 -6.41 -32.33 -5.82
CA TYR A 618 -6.76 -31.09 -6.52
C TYR A 618 -6.09 -30.92 -7.88
N SER A 619 -5.18 -31.82 -8.28
CA SER A 619 -4.64 -31.87 -9.65
C SER A 619 -5.72 -32.07 -10.72
N THR A 620 -6.86 -32.67 -10.35
CA THR A 620 -8.03 -32.83 -11.21
C THR A 620 -8.55 -31.49 -11.77
N TRP A 621 -8.54 -30.43 -10.97
CA TRP A 621 -8.91 -29.09 -11.41
C TRP A 621 -7.89 -28.49 -12.37
N LEU A 622 -6.59 -28.74 -12.14
CA LEU A 622 -5.54 -28.33 -13.08
C LEU A 622 -5.70 -29.05 -14.44
N LEU A 623 -6.00 -30.35 -14.43
CA LEU A 623 -6.24 -31.13 -15.65
C LEU A 623 -7.42 -30.55 -16.44
N LEU A 624 -8.49 -30.13 -15.77
CA LEU A 624 -9.63 -29.46 -16.40
C LEU A 624 -9.22 -28.18 -17.14
N PHE A 625 -8.45 -27.30 -16.49
CA PHE A 625 -7.93 -26.09 -17.16
C PHE A 625 -6.94 -26.41 -18.29
N ALA A 626 -6.14 -27.47 -18.14
CA ALA A 626 -5.23 -27.93 -19.18
C ALA A 626 -5.99 -28.47 -20.40
N MET A 627 -7.06 -29.25 -20.21
CA MET A 627 -7.91 -29.72 -21.31
C MET A 627 -8.54 -28.55 -22.07
N TYR A 628 -9.07 -27.56 -21.34
CA TYR A 628 -9.62 -26.35 -21.94
C TYR A 628 -8.57 -25.53 -22.71
N MET A 629 -7.33 -25.48 -22.21
CA MET A 629 -6.19 -24.89 -22.92
C MET A 629 -5.85 -25.65 -24.20
N VAL A 630 -5.80 -26.98 -24.17
CA VAL A 630 -5.54 -27.83 -25.35
C VAL A 630 -6.62 -27.64 -26.41
N PHE A 631 -7.89 -27.61 -26.01
CA PHE A 631 -9.00 -27.31 -26.91
C PHE A 631 -8.82 -25.95 -27.62
N GLY A 632 -8.44 -24.91 -26.87
CA GLY A 632 -8.15 -23.59 -27.44
C GLY A 632 -6.95 -23.59 -28.40
N LEU A 633 -5.90 -24.36 -28.08
CA LEU A 633 -4.74 -24.49 -28.97
C LEU A 633 -5.11 -25.17 -30.30
N LEU A 634 -5.92 -26.22 -30.27
CA LEU A 634 -6.44 -26.90 -31.45
C LEU A 634 -7.36 -25.98 -32.27
N MET A 635 -8.28 -25.27 -31.60
CA MET A 635 -9.18 -24.31 -32.25
C MET A 635 -8.41 -23.22 -32.99
N PHE A 636 -7.45 -22.57 -32.33
CA PHE A 636 -6.67 -21.49 -32.95
C PHE A 636 -5.67 -22.00 -33.99
N PHE A 637 -5.20 -23.24 -33.87
CA PHE A 637 -4.41 -23.87 -34.91
C PHE A 637 -5.25 -24.09 -36.18
N LEU A 638 -6.46 -24.64 -36.04
CA LEU A 638 -7.37 -24.87 -37.15
C LEU A 638 -7.82 -23.55 -37.79
N ALA A 639 -8.18 -22.56 -36.98
CA ALA A 639 -8.56 -21.23 -37.44
C ALA A 639 -7.44 -20.55 -38.26
N LYS A 640 -6.18 -20.62 -37.79
CA LYS A 640 -5.03 -20.09 -38.56
C LYS A 640 -4.76 -20.87 -39.84
N LYS A 641 -4.98 -22.18 -39.83
CA LYS A 641 -4.84 -23.03 -41.03
C LYS A 641 -5.88 -22.64 -42.08
N LEU A 642 -7.14 -22.44 -41.68
CA LEU A 642 -8.24 -22.01 -42.54
C LEU A 642 -8.09 -20.55 -43.01
N GLU A 643 -7.56 -19.66 -42.17
CA GLU A 643 -7.21 -18.27 -42.58
C GLU A 643 -6.12 -18.28 -43.66
N ARG A 644 -5.08 -19.11 -43.49
CA ARG A 644 -3.98 -19.25 -44.46
C ARG A 644 -4.46 -19.81 -45.81
N ASN A 645 -5.49 -20.66 -45.79
CA ASN A 645 -6.11 -21.21 -46.99
C ASN A 645 -7.15 -20.27 -47.64
N HIS A 646 -7.22 -18.99 -47.23
CA HIS A 646 -8.18 -17.97 -47.69
C HIS A 646 -9.67 -18.30 -47.47
N THR A 647 -9.98 -19.41 -46.80
CA THR A 647 -11.34 -19.83 -46.46
C THR A 647 -11.98 -19.06 -45.30
N LEU A 648 -11.18 -18.41 -44.42
CA LEU A 648 -11.68 -17.73 -43.22
C LEU A 648 -11.21 -16.26 -43.15
N SER A 649 -12.14 -15.33 -42.94
CA SER A 649 -11.81 -13.91 -42.74
C SER A 649 -11.16 -13.66 -41.37
N LYS A 650 -10.20 -12.74 -41.32
CA LYS A 650 -9.52 -12.29 -40.09
C LYS A 650 -10.47 -11.78 -39.00
N LYS A 651 -11.66 -11.28 -39.37
CA LYS A 651 -12.71 -10.88 -38.41
C LYS A 651 -13.25 -12.07 -37.61
N ILE A 652 -13.37 -13.25 -38.23
CA ILE A 652 -13.89 -14.47 -37.60
C ILE A 652 -12.89 -15.01 -36.58
N ALA A 653 -11.59 -14.90 -36.83
CA ALA A 653 -10.55 -15.29 -35.86
C ALA A 653 -10.65 -14.50 -34.54
N ILE A 654 -10.97 -13.20 -34.61
CA ILE A 654 -11.18 -12.36 -33.41
C ILE A 654 -12.45 -12.79 -32.67
N VAL A 655 -13.53 -13.11 -33.39
CA VAL A 655 -14.78 -13.63 -32.80
C VAL A 655 -14.51 -14.96 -32.07
N LEU A 656 -13.68 -15.84 -32.63
CA LEU A 656 -13.28 -17.09 -31.96
C LEU A 656 -12.46 -16.83 -30.68
N GLU A 657 -11.58 -15.83 -30.65
CA GLU A 657 -10.85 -15.46 -29.44
C GLU A 657 -11.79 -14.94 -28.33
N ILE A 658 -12.79 -14.14 -28.70
CA ILE A 658 -13.84 -13.66 -27.80
C ILE A 658 -14.68 -14.83 -27.29
N PHE A 659 -15.16 -15.69 -28.19
CA PHE A 659 -15.97 -16.86 -27.85
C PHE A 659 -15.21 -17.83 -26.94
N TYR A 660 -13.93 -18.11 -27.23
CA TYR A 660 -13.06 -18.88 -26.34
C TYR A 660 -13.06 -18.22 -24.96
N SER A 661 -12.74 -16.93 -24.85
CA SER A 661 -12.71 -16.22 -23.56
C SER A 661 -14.04 -16.30 -22.79
N PHE A 662 -15.19 -16.20 -23.46
CA PHE A 662 -16.50 -16.41 -22.83
C PHE A 662 -16.73 -17.87 -22.39
N GLY A 663 -16.22 -18.85 -23.15
CA GLY A 663 -16.25 -20.25 -22.77
C GLY A 663 -15.53 -20.53 -21.43
N PHE A 664 -14.56 -19.70 -21.05
CA PHE A 664 -13.93 -19.81 -19.73
C PHE A 664 -14.90 -19.44 -18.61
N LEU A 665 -15.83 -18.50 -18.81
CA LEU A 665 -16.85 -18.18 -17.81
C LEU A 665 -17.81 -19.37 -17.60
N ALA A 666 -18.15 -20.09 -18.67
CA ALA A 666 -18.90 -21.34 -18.56
C ALA A 666 -18.12 -22.40 -17.78
N LEU A 667 -16.81 -22.52 -18.02
CA LEU A 667 -15.93 -23.39 -17.24
C LEU A 667 -15.88 -22.99 -15.77
N LEU A 668 -15.78 -21.70 -15.45
CA LEU A 668 -15.82 -21.20 -14.07
C LEU A 668 -17.16 -21.53 -13.39
N ARG A 669 -18.29 -21.37 -14.10
CA ARG A 669 -19.61 -21.75 -13.59
C ARG A 669 -19.73 -23.25 -13.33
N PHE A 670 -19.10 -24.08 -14.16
CA PHE A 670 -19.00 -25.52 -13.95
C PHE A 670 -18.12 -25.84 -12.72
N CYS A 671 -16.94 -25.23 -12.62
CA CYS A 671 -16.05 -25.38 -11.45
C CYS A 671 -16.77 -24.97 -10.16
N TYR A 672 -17.50 -23.86 -10.16
CA TYR A 672 -18.34 -23.42 -9.05
C TYR A 672 -19.41 -24.48 -8.69
N GLY A 673 -20.17 -24.95 -9.69
CA GLY A 673 -21.23 -25.94 -9.50
C GLY A 673 -20.74 -27.31 -9.01
N ARG A 674 -19.47 -27.65 -9.25
CA ARG A 674 -18.82 -28.88 -8.78
C ARG A 674 -18.02 -28.67 -7.48
N GLY A 675 -18.15 -27.50 -6.86
CA GLY A 675 -17.55 -27.20 -5.57
C GLY A 675 -16.05 -26.96 -5.61
N MET A 676 -15.50 -26.37 -6.68
CA MET A 676 -14.10 -25.94 -6.70
C MET A 676 -13.85 -24.73 -5.79
N PHE A 677 -14.82 -23.81 -5.69
CA PHE A 677 -14.72 -22.62 -4.83
C PHE A 677 -16.12 -22.12 -4.46
N GLY A 678 -16.20 -21.36 -3.36
CA GLY A 678 -17.41 -20.66 -2.91
C GLY A 678 -17.24 -19.15 -3.00
N LEU A 679 -18.35 -18.42 -2.79
CA LEU A 679 -18.34 -16.95 -2.70
C LEU A 679 -18.44 -16.46 -1.24
N ASP A 680 -18.43 -17.39 -0.29
CA ASP A 680 -18.29 -17.08 1.13
C ASP A 680 -16.81 -16.85 1.45
N TYR A 681 -16.44 -15.58 1.57
CA TYR A 681 -15.07 -15.15 1.86
C TYR A 681 -14.74 -15.12 3.36
N THR A 682 -15.67 -15.58 4.21
CA THR A 682 -15.41 -15.77 5.65
C THR A 682 -14.82 -17.15 5.96
N ASP A 683 -14.78 -18.03 4.95
CA ASP A 683 -14.23 -19.39 5.06
C ASP A 683 -13.06 -19.64 4.09
N ASN A 684 -12.15 -20.52 4.51
CA ASN A 684 -10.97 -20.96 3.78
C ASN A 684 -11.31 -21.67 2.45
N PHE A 685 -12.52 -22.25 2.33
CA PHE A 685 -12.97 -22.95 1.13
C PHE A 685 -12.94 -22.07 -0.13
N SER A 686 -13.17 -20.75 0.01
CA SER A 686 -13.16 -19.80 -1.11
C SER A 686 -11.82 -19.75 -1.85
N MET A 687 -10.69 -19.91 -1.13
CA MET A 687 -9.35 -19.76 -1.70
C MET A 687 -8.56 -21.08 -1.82
N TYR A 688 -8.75 -22.06 -0.94
CA TYR A 688 -7.81 -23.18 -0.74
C TYR A 688 -7.48 -23.95 -2.04
N LYS A 689 -8.52 -24.31 -2.80
CA LYS A 689 -8.38 -25.07 -4.05
C LYS A 689 -7.77 -24.23 -5.17
N TRP A 690 -8.10 -22.95 -5.25
CA TRP A 690 -7.48 -22.02 -6.20
C TRP A 690 -5.97 -21.91 -5.98
N VAL A 691 -5.56 -21.73 -4.73
CA VAL A 691 -4.14 -21.60 -4.38
C VAL A 691 -3.40 -22.93 -4.60
N THR A 692 -4.04 -24.07 -4.35
CA THR A 692 -3.45 -25.37 -4.65
C THR A 692 -3.21 -25.56 -6.15
N VAL A 693 -4.19 -25.20 -7.00
CA VAL A 693 -4.00 -25.19 -8.46
C VAL A 693 -2.87 -24.24 -8.86
N PHE A 694 -2.77 -23.07 -8.22
CA PHE A 694 -1.65 -22.16 -8.44
C PHE A 694 -0.29 -22.77 -8.08
N LEU A 695 -0.17 -23.46 -6.94
CA LEU A 695 1.06 -24.11 -6.51
C LEU A 695 1.52 -25.20 -7.50
N LEU A 696 0.58 -25.98 -8.04
CA LEU A 696 0.86 -26.96 -9.09
C LEU A 696 1.34 -26.29 -10.39
N ILE A 697 0.72 -25.16 -10.77
CA ILE A 697 1.16 -24.34 -11.92
C ILE A 697 2.58 -23.80 -11.67
N ALA A 698 2.86 -23.27 -10.47
CA ALA A 698 4.17 -22.75 -10.09
C ALA A 698 5.25 -23.85 -10.15
N ALA A 699 4.97 -25.04 -9.64
CA ALA A 699 5.84 -26.20 -9.75
C ALA A 699 6.08 -26.59 -11.22
N GLY A 700 5.03 -26.64 -12.04
CA GLY A 700 5.13 -26.90 -13.48
C GLY A 700 5.97 -25.86 -14.22
N LEU A 701 5.83 -24.57 -13.89
CA LEU A 701 6.66 -23.49 -14.43
C LEU A 701 8.14 -23.65 -14.03
N CYS A 702 8.41 -24.11 -12.81
CA CYS A 702 9.76 -24.41 -12.35
C CYS A 702 10.39 -25.55 -13.14
N VAL A 703 9.67 -26.67 -13.31
CA VAL A 703 10.13 -27.82 -14.10
C VAL A 703 10.39 -27.43 -15.55
N TRP A 704 9.46 -26.69 -16.18
CA TRP A 704 9.65 -26.15 -17.53
C TRP A 704 10.91 -25.29 -17.63
N CYS A 705 11.14 -24.41 -16.65
CA CYS A 705 12.30 -23.51 -16.67
C CYS A 705 13.63 -24.27 -16.56
N LEU A 706 13.69 -25.32 -15.74
CA LEU A 706 14.86 -26.18 -15.60
C LEU A 706 15.15 -26.97 -16.89
N ALA A 707 14.10 -27.53 -17.51
CA ALA A 707 14.20 -28.31 -18.74
C ALA A 707 14.58 -27.46 -19.97
N ASP A 708 14.11 -26.21 -20.06
CA ASP A 708 14.37 -25.36 -21.23
C ASP A 708 15.85 -24.90 -21.27
N LYS A 709 16.56 -25.28 -22.34
CA LYS A 709 17.95 -24.87 -22.59
C LYS A 709 18.10 -23.37 -22.80
N LYS A 710 17.05 -22.66 -23.24
CA LYS A 710 17.08 -21.22 -23.52
C LYS A 710 16.79 -20.37 -22.26
N CYS A 711 16.39 -20.97 -21.14
CA CYS A 711 16.18 -20.24 -19.89
C CYS A 711 17.51 -19.75 -19.30
N SER A 712 17.56 -18.48 -18.89
CA SER A 712 18.78 -17.93 -18.30
C SER A 712 19.06 -18.58 -16.95
N ARG A 713 20.34 -18.64 -16.55
CA ARG A 713 20.78 -19.18 -15.25
C ARG A 713 20.02 -18.62 -14.05
N GLU A 714 19.70 -17.32 -14.04
CA GLU A 714 18.97 -16.71 -12.91
C GLU A 714 17.58 -17.30 -12.71
N TYR A 715 16.83 -17.52 -13.80
CA TYR A 715 15.50 -18.12 -13.76
C TYR A 715 15.56 -19.59 -13.33
N LYS A 716 16.58 -20.33 -13.80
CA LYS A 716 16.81 -21.72 -13.38
C LYS A 716 17.12 -21.80 -11.89
N LEU A 717 17.92 -20.86 -11.38
CA LEU A 717 18.23 -20.79 -9.96
C LEU A 717 16.98 -20.51 -9.12
N TRP A 718 16.16 -19.53 -9.54
CA TRP A 718 14.86 -19.28 -8.91
C TRP A 718 13.94 -20.49 -8.93
N ALA A 719 13.91 -21.25 -10.03
CA ALA A 719 13.12 -22.47 -10.14
C ALA A 719 13.48 -23.51 -9.06
N VAL A 720 14.78 -23.69 -8.77
CA VAL A 720 15.23 -24.60 -7.70
C VAL A 720 14.82 -24.07 -6.33
N PHE A 721 15.01 -22.76 -6.06
CA PHE A 721 14.57 -22.16 -4.80
C PHE A 721 13.07 -22.35 -4.57
N LEU A 722 12.25 -22.07 -5.57
CA LEU A 722 10.79 -22.18 -5.48
C LEU A 722 10.35 -23.62 -5.21
N LEU A 723 10.88 -24.61 -5.94
CA LEU A 723 10.56 -26.01 -5.69
C LEU A 723 10.91 -26.43 -4.26
N VAL A 724 12.09 -26.05 -3.78
CA VAL A 724 12.51 -26.34 -2.41
C VAL A 724 11.54 -25.69 -1.41
N ILE A 725 11.24 -24.40 -1.54
CA ILE A 725 10.31 -23.67 -0.65
C ILE A 725 8.92 -24.31 -0.64
N ILE A 726 8.37 -24.64 -1.81
CA ILE A 726 7.03 -25.23 -1.95
C ILE A 726 6.92 -26.52 -1.15
N PHE A 727 7.94 -27.38 -1.20
CA PHE A 727 7.89 -28.69 -0.55
C PHE A 727 8.35 -28.71 0.91
N ILE A 728 9.23 -27.80 1.33
CA ILE A 728 9.72 -27.81 2.73
C ILE A 728 8.86 -26.99 3.69
N THR A 729 8.16 -25.95 3.21
CA THR A 729 7.38 -25.06 4.10
C THR A 729 6.26 -25.81 4.85
N PRO A 730 5.55 -26.78 4.23
CA PRO A 730 4.55 -27.58 4.96
C PRO A 730 5.14 -28.53 6.01
N LEU A 731 6.44 -28.86 5.94
CA LEU A 731 7.04 -29.85 6.83
C LEU A 731 7.08 -29.33 8.27
N GLY A 732 6.65 -30.17 9.21
CA GLY A 732 6.59 -29.82 10.63
C GLY A 732 5.25 -29.22 11.09
N SER A 733 4.21 -29.30 10.26
CA SER A 733 2.83 -28.91 10.56
C SER A 733 1.87 -30.01 10.10
N ASN A 734 0.78 -30.22 10.84
CA ASN A 734 -0.33 -31.10 10.48
C ASN A 734 -1.40 -30.40 9.63
N ASN A 735 -1.21 -29.12 9.27
CA ASN A 735 -2.18 -28.32 8.52
C ASN A 735 -2.07 -28.45 6.99
N GLY A 736 -1.65 -29.60 6.45
CA GLY A 736 -1.58 -29.82 5.00
C GLY A 736 -0.82 -28.71 4.23
N LEU A 737 -1.47 -28.07 3.25
CA LEU A 737 -0.87 -27.00 2.44
C LEU A 737 -0.99 -25.59 3.05
N TYR A 738 -1.69 -25.42 4.16
CA TYR A 738 -1.87 -24.10 4.77
C TYR A 738 -0.56 -23.36 5.09
N PRO A 739 0.55 -24.00 5.54
CA PRO A 739 1.81 -23.29 5.79
C PRO A 739 2.43 -22.67 4.53
N ILE A 740 2.40 -23.37 3.38
CA ILE A 740 2.92 -22.81 2.12
C ILE A 740 1.99 -21.74 1.55
N ILE A 741 0.67 -21.90 1.71
CA ILE A 741 -0.32 -20.86 1.36
C ILE A 741 -0.06 -19.58 2.15
N ASN A 742 0.28 -19.72 3.44
CA ASN A 742 0.62 -18.59 4.32
C ASN A 742 1.99 -17.94 4.01
N ASN A 743 2.79 -18.55 3.14
CA ASN A 743 4.17 -18.13 2.85
C ASN A 743 4.46 -18.06 1.34
N LEU A 744 3.61 -17.33 0.63
CA LEU A 744 3.74 -17.12 -0.81
C LEU A 744 4.61 -15.92 -1.19
N PHE A 745 5.21 -15.23 -0.21
CA PHE A 745 5.98 -13.98 -0.41
C PHE A 745 7.02 -14.08 -1.51
N LEU A 746 7.74 -15.21 -1.64
CA LEU A 746 8.66 -15.42 -2.76
C LEU A 746 8.06 -16.21 -3.91
N VAL A 747 7.27 -17.24 -3.59
CA VAL A 747 6.76 -18.20 -4.58
C VAL A 747 5.87 -17.50 -5.62
N LEU A 748 4.92 -16.67 -5.17
CA LEU A 748 3.96 -16.01 -6.04
C LEU A 748 4.60 -14.96 -6.97
N PRO A 749 5.35 -13.95 -6.49
CA PRO A 749 5.93 -12.93 -7.37
C PRO A 749 7.02 -13.49 -8.29
N VAL A 750 7.82 -14.47 -7.85
CA VAL A 750 8.81 -15.13 -8.71
C VAL A 750 8.15 -16.02 -9.76
N SER A 751 7.06 -16.73 -9.44
CA SER A 751 6.25 -17.44 -10.44
C SER A 751 5.64 -16.50 -11.47
N MET A 752 5.24 -15.29 -11.06
CA MET A 752 4.77 -14.25 -12.00
C MET A 752 5.89 -13.76 -12.92
N LEU A 753 7.12 -13.63 -12.40
CA LEU A 753 8.31 -13.32 -13.21
C LEU A 753 8.54 -14.41 -14.27
N MET A 754 8.39 -15.69 -13.91
CA MET A 754 8.53 -16.83 -14.83
C MET A 754 7.39 -16.87 -15.86
N THR A 755 6.15 -16.67 -15.43
CA THR A 755 4.97 -16.55 -16.31
C THR A 755 5.17 -15.45 -17.35
N ALA A 756 5.68 -14.29 -16.96
CA ALA A 756 5.96 -13.18 -17.89
C ALA A 756 7.01 -13.55 -18.95
N GLU A 757 7.99 -14.38 -18.60
CA GLU A 757 8.98 -14.89 -19.55
C GLU A 757 8.39 -15.96 -20.48
N VAL A 758 7.55 -16.87 -19.97
CA VAL A 758 6.80 -17.83 -20.80
C VAL A 758 5.91 -17.10 -21.80
N PHE A 759 5.15 -16.09 -21.36
CA PHE A 759 4.27 -15.31 -22.23
C PHE A 759 5.03 -14.59 -23.35
N LYS A 760 6.26 -14.16 -23.08
CA LYS A 760 7.13 -13.58 -24.10
C LYS A 760 7.55 -14.61 -25.14
N ARG A 761 7.88 -15.84 -24.73
CA ARG A 761 8.28 -16.94 -25.64
C ARG A 761 7.10 -17.51 -26.43
N CYS A 762 5.96 -17.69 -25.78
CA CYS A 762 4.74 -18.26 -26.35
C CYS A 762 3.81 -17.21 -26.96
N ARG A 763 4.34 -16.07 -27.45
CA ARG A 763 3.53 -14.96 -27.97
C ARG A 763 2.56 -15.36 -29.10
N ARG A 764 2.89 -16.42 -29.85
CA ARG A 764 2.06 -16.96 -30.95
C ARG A 764 0.91 -17.87 -30.49
N HIS A 765 0.93 -18.34 -29.24
CA HIS A 765 -0.07 -19.24 -28.66
C HIS A 765 -1.05 -18.43 -27.80
N THR A 766 -2.14 -17.95 -28.39
CA THR A 766 -3.12 -17.10 -27.68
C THR A 766 -3.90 -17.89 -26.62
N ALA A 767 -4.33 -19.11 -26.91
CA ALA A 767 -5.07 -19.96 -25.94
C ALA A 767 -4.30 -20.18 -24.64
N PHE A 768 -3.01 -20.53 -24.73
CA PHE A 768 -2.14 -20.69 -23.56
C PHE A 768 -2.13 -19.43 -22.67
N ARG A 769 -1.94 -18.25 -23.29
CA ARG A 769 -1.86 -16.98 -22.57
C ARG A 769 -3.20 -16.59 -21.94
N LEU A 770 -4.31 -16.83 -22.63
CA LEU A 770 -5.65 -16.57 -22.13
C LEU A 770 -5.98 -17.52 -20.98
N ALA A 771 -5.86 -18.84 -21.17
CA ALA A 771 -6.19 -19.83 -20.14
C ALA A 771 -5.37 -19.62 -18.86
N LEU A 772 -4.03 -19.53 -18.98
CA LEU A 772 -3.17 -19.29 -17.82
C LEU A 772 -3.46 -17.92 -17.18
N GLY A 773 -3.62 -16.87 -18.00
CA GLY A 773 -3.93 -15.53 -17.50
C GLY A 773 -5.25 -15.46 -16.73
N MET A 774 -6.29 -16.15 -17.20
CA MET A 774 -7.60 -16.18 -16.55
C MET A 774 -7.59 -17.02 -15.26
N VAL A 775 -6.89 -18.16 -15.23
CA VAL A 775 -6.70 -18.93 -13.99
C VAL A 775 -5.96 -18.11 -12.94
N LEU A 776 -4.86 -17.44 -13.31
CA LEU A 776 -4.11 -16.58 -12.40
C LEU A 776 -4.94 -15.37 -11.93
N ALA A 777 -5.76 -14.79 -12.79
CA ALA A 777 -6.71 -13.74 -12.40
C ALA A 777 -7.75 -14.26 -11.40
N GLY A 778 -8.28 -15.47 -11.61
CA GLY A 778 -9.19 -16.13 -10.67
C GLY A 778 -8.56 -16.32 -9.28
N VAL A 779 -7.32 -16.82 -9.24
CA VAL A 779 -6.53 -16.96 -8.00
C VAL A 779 -6.40 -15.61 -7.30
N MET A 780 -5.95 -14.57 -8.01
CA MET A 780 -5.75 -13.23 -7.43
C MET A 780 -7.07 -12.64 -6.90
N ILE A 781 -8.17 -12.72 -7.65
CA ILE A 781 -9.46 -12.16 -7.26
C ILE A 781 -10.00 -12.87 -6.01
N GLN A 782 -10.05 -14.20 -6.02
CA GLN A 782 -10.57 -14.99 -4.90
C GLN A 782 -9.73 -14.79 -3.64
N SER A 783 -8.40 -14.76 -3.79
CA SER A 783 -7.47 -14.52 -2.67
C SER A 783 -7.61 -13.13 -2.07
N VAL A 784 -7.77 -12.09 -2.90
CA VAL A 784 -7.95 -10.70 -2.40
C VAL A 784 -9.29 -10.53 -1.70
N LEU A 785 -10.36 -11.10 -2.25
CA LEU A 785 -11.69 -11.05 -1.62
C LEU A 785 -11.71 -11.82 -0.30
N TYR A 786 -11.05 -12.98 -0.25
CA TYR A 786 -10.78 -13.70 0.99
C TYR A 786 -10.01 -12.82 1.99
N GLY A 787 -8.84 -12.29 1.60
CA GLY A 787 -8.03 -11.48 2.51
C GLY A 787 -8.74 -10.24 3.04
N VAL A 788 -9.63 -9.63 2.26
CA VAL A 788 -10.43 -8.49 2.72
C VAL A 788 -11.46 -8.89 3.77
N ASN A 789 -12.12 -10.05 3.67
CA ASN A 789 -13.29 -10.39 4.51
C ASN A 789 -13.04 -11.46 5.58
N PHE A 790 -12.01 -12.28 5.41
CA PHE A 790 -11.72 -13.39 6.31
C PHE A 790 -11.20 -12.89 7.66
N VAL A 791 -11.79 -13.37 8.74
CA VAL A 791 -11.36 -13.13 10.12
C VAL A 791 -11.27 -14.48 10.81
N PHE A 792 -10.09 -14.81 11.34
CA PHE A 792 -9.80 -16.12 11.92
C PHE A 792 -10.69 -16.39 13.16
N HIS A 793 -11.44 -17.50 13.15
CA HIS A 793 -12.38 -17.94 14.21
C HIS A 793 -13.42 -16.90 14.68
N ASP A 794 -13.70 -15.86 13.86
CA ASP A 794 -14.70 -14.83 14.19
C ASP A 794 -15.42 -14.32 12.93
N ALA A 795 -16.03 -15.26 12.20
CA ALA A 795 -16.80 -14.95 11.00
C ALA A 795 -17.94 -13.96 11.36
N GLY A 796 -18.00 -12.84 10.64
CA GLY A 796 -18.99 -11.77 10.87
C GLY A 796 -18.50 -10.60 11.72
N ALA A 797 -17.34 -10.70 12.40
CA ALA A 797 -16.77 -9.58 13.16
C ALA A 797 -16.55 -8.33 12.29
N GLN A 798 -16.21 -8.53 11.02
CA GLN A 798 -15.99 -7.44 10.09
C GLN A 798 -17.30 -6.71 9.70
N GLN A 799 -18.43 -7.43 9.62
CA GLN A 799 -19.74 -6.82 9.40
C GLN A 799 -20.19 -6.04 10.64
N ALA A 800 -20.02 -6.63 11.83
CA ALA A 800 -20.32 -5.97 13.11
C ALA A 800 -19.50 -4.68 13.30
N ALA A 801 -18.23 -4.68 12.93
CA ALA A 801 -17.36 -3.50 12.99
C ALA A 801 -17.82 -2.37 12.06
N ALA A 802 -18.28 -2.69 10.86
CA ALA A 802 -18.62 -1.72 9.82
C ALA A 802 -20.03 -1.14 9.95
N GLN A 803 -20.99 -1.90 10.47
CA GLN A 803 -22.41 -1.51 10.52
C GLN A 803 -22.86 -1.10 11.92
N GLU A 804 -22.35 -1.76 12.96
CA GLU A 804 -22.90 -1.63 14.33
C GLU A 804 -21.94 -0.93 15.30
N HIS A 805 -20.72 -0.60 14.85
CA HIS A 805 -19.66 0.00 15.68
C HIS A 805 -19.42 -0.76 17.00
N ILE A 806 -19.64 -2.08 17.01
CA ILE A 806 -19.49 -2.92 18.19
C ILE A 806 -18.01 -3.04 18.55
N ARG A 807 -17.68 -2.67 19.79
CA ARG A 807 -16.32 -2.72 20.36
C ARG A 807 -16.39 -3.34 21.75
N LEU A 808 -15.43 -4.18 22.09
CA LEU A 808 -15.28 -4.76 23.43
C LEU A 808 -14.85 -3.72 24.45
N GLU A 809 -15.46 -3.75 25.61
CA GLU A 809 -15.08 -2.97 26.79
C GLU A 809 -14.90 -3.92 27.99
N LEU A 810 -13.65 -4.06 28.42
CA LEU A 810 -13.29 -4.95 29.53
C LEU A 810 -12.81 -4.13 30.74
N GLN A 811 -13.31 -4.48 31.91
CA GLN A 811 -13.02 -3.87 33.22
C GLN A 811 -11.84 -4.56 33.90
N CYS A 812 -11.69 -5.89 33.79
CA CYS A 812 -10.59 -6.61 34.42
C CYS A 812 -9.23 -6.21 33.83
N SER A 813 -9.18 -5.93 32.52
CA SER A 813 -7.94 -5.57 31.83
C SER A 813 -8.21 -4.79 30.55
N SER A 814 -7.29 -3.87 30.21
CA SER A 814 -7.31 -3.13 28.94
C SER A 814 -6.80 -3.94 27.73
N ALA A 815 -6.37 -5.20 27.94
CA ALA A 815 -5.69 -5.99 26.91
C ALA A 815 -6.57 -6.26 25.67
N GLY A 816 -7.87 -6.47 25.84
CA GLY A 816 -8.84 -6.73 24.77
C GLY A 816 -9.72 -5.55 24.35
N THR A 817 -9.66 -4.43 25.08
CA THR A 817 -10.57 -3.29 24.89
C THR A 817 -10.38 -2.65 23.51
N GLY A 818 -11.49 -2.32 22.84
CA GLY A 818 -11.51 -1.72 21.51
C GLY A 818 -11.50 -2.70 20.33
N LEU A 819 -11.43 -4.02 20.57
CA LEU A 819 -11.57 -5.03 19.52
C LEU A 819 -13.01 -5.09 19.03
N ALA A 820 -13.22 -5.13 17.71
CA ALA A 820 -14.54 -5.39 17.15
C ALA A 820 -14.77 -6.90 17.01
N VAL A 821 -15.87 -7.38 17.59
CA VAL A 821 -16.27 -8.79 17.60
C VAL A 821 -17.75 -8.93 17.24
N THR A 822 -18.21 -10.16 17.07
CA THR A 822 -19.62 -10.49 16.93
C THR A 822 -20.41 -10.15 18.20
N ARG A 823 -21.71 -9.83 18.05
CA ARG A 823 -22.56 -9.38 19.17
C ARG A 823 -22.65 -10.41 20.30
N SER A 824 -22.87 -11.69 19.96
CA SER A 824 -22.92 -12.78 20.94
C SER A 824 -21.62 -12.90 21.73
N LYS A 825 -20.47 -12.85 21.04
CA LYS A 825 -19.14 -12.91 21.68
C LYS A 825 -18.87 -11.69 22.57
N LYS A 826 -19.28 -10.48 22.17
CA LYS A 826 -19.20 -9.28 23.03
C LYS A 826 -20.00 -9.50 24.31
N THR A 827 -21.29 -9.83 24.19
CA THR A 827 -22.15 -10.04 25.36
C THR A 827 -21.57 -11.10 26.30
N ALA A 828 -21.16 -12.25 25.76
CA ALA A 828 -20.64 -13.34 26.56
C ALA A 828 -19.33 -12.98 27.29
N LEU A 829 -18.43 -12.23 26.65
CA LEU A 829 -17.16 -11.79 27.27
C LEU A 829 -17.36 -10.66 28.28
N GLU A 830 -18.23 -9.69 28.01
CA GLU A 830 -18.48 -8.56 28.91
C GLU A 830 -19.25 -8.98 30.17
N GLU A 831 -20.19 -9.92 30.05
CA GLU A 831 -20.85 -10.50 31.22
C GLU A 831 -19.87 -11.28 32.10
N LEU A 832 -18.98 -12.07 31.48
CA LEU A 832 -17.95 -12.82 32.18
C LEU A 832 -16.97 -11.87 32.89
N ASP A 833 -16.51 -10.83 32.19
CA ASP A 833 -15.62 -9.81 32.73
C ASP A 833 -16.24 -9.04 33.90
N ALA A 834 -17.49 -8.58 33.76
CA ALA A 834 -18.20 -7.87 34.81
C ALA A 834 -18.33 -8.72 36.09
N TYR A 835 -18.62 -10.01 35.94
CA TYR A 835 -18.71 -10.93 37.09
C TYR A 835 -17.35 -11.16 37.75
N LEU A 836 -16.28 -11.38 36.97
CA LEU A 836 -14.91 -11.56 37.47
C LEU A 836 -14.40 -10.32 38.21
N TYR A 837 -14.74 -9.13 37.71
CA TYR A 837 -14.39 -7.86 38.32
C TYR A 837 -15.14 -7.65 39.65
N GLN A 838 -16.48 -7.75 39.63
CA GLN A 838 -17.33 -7.55 40.81
C GLN A 838 -17.03 -8.54 41.94
N SER A 839 -16.69 -9.79 41.59
CA SER A 839 -16.40 -10.85 42.55
C SER A 839 -14.95 -10.86 43.03
N GLY A 840 -14.08 -9.98 42.53
CA GLY A 840 -12.64 -9.96 42.85
C GLY A 840 -11.88 -11.21 42.39
N LEU A 841 -12.47 -12.04 41.53
CA LEU A 841 -11.88 -13.32 41.09
C LEU A 841 -10.77 -13.13 40.06
N HIS A 842 -10.75 -12.01 39.34
CA HIS A 842 -9.73 -11.67 38.34
C HIS A 842 -8.30 -11.57 38.91
N GLU A 843 -8.15 -11.33 40.22
CA GLU A 843 -6.84 -11.28 40.89
C GLU A 843 -6.24 -12.68 41.17
N LYS A 844 -7.04 -13.74 41.06
CA LYS A 844 -6.62 -15.12 41.34
C LYS A 844 -6.01 -15.78 40.10
N GLN A 845 -5.26 -16.86 40.31
CA GLN A 845 -4.79 -17.71 39.21
C GLN A 845 -5.95 -18.47 38.56
N VAL A 846 -5.78 -18.92 37.31
CA VAL A 846 -6.84 -19.58 36.53
C VAL A 846 -6.44 -20.94 35.97
N ILE A 847 -7.37 -21.89 35.94
CA ILE A 847 -7.32 -23.10 35.12
C ILE A 847 -8.38 -22.94 34.03
N LEU A 848 -7.94 -22.95 32.77
CA LEU A 848 -8.81 -22.80 31.60
C LEU A 848 -9.05 -24.17 30.95
N TYR A 849 -10.24 -24.42 30.42
CA TYR A 849 -10.51 -25.65 29.65
C TYR A 849 -11.59 -25.41 28.59
N GLY A 850 -11.61 -26.18 27.49
CA GLY A 850 -12.66 -26.10 26.49
C GLY A 850 -12.42 -24.98 25.47
N ASP A 851 -11.22 -24.95 24.88
CA ASP A 851 -10.86 -24.08 23.74
C ASP A 851 -10.97 -22.57 24.01
N VAL A 852 -10.65 -22.14 25.24
CA VAL A 852 -10.68 -20.73 25.69
C VAL A 852 -9.36 -20.16 26.26
N PRO A 853 -8.16 -20.52 25.76
CA PRO A 853 -6.89 -20.03 26.33
C PRO A 853 -6.73 -18.51 26.34
N ALA A 854 -7.41 -17.78 25.44
CA ALA A 854 -7.35 -16.32 25.36
C ALA A 854 -7.80 -15.59 26.63
N LEU A 855 -8.66 -16.21 27.46
CA LEU A 855 -9.22 -15.54 28.65
C LEU A 855 -8.13 -15.13 29.64
N SER A 856 -7.06 -15.93 29.75
CA SER A 856 -5.87 -15.59 30.55
C SER A 856 -5.25 -14.25 30.13
N TYR A 857 -5.16 -13.99 28.83
CA TYR A 857 -4.60 -12.76 28.29
C TYR A 857 -5.61 -11.60 28.34
N LEU A 858 -6.87 -11.86 27.99
CA LEU A 858 -7.92 -10.84 27.93
C LEU A 858 -8.22 -10.23 29.30
N PHE A 859 -8.21 -11.04 30.37
CA PHE A 859 -8.48 -10.62 31.74
C PHE A 859 -7.22 -10.51 32.62
N ASP A 860 -6.03 -10.69 32.03
CA ASP A 860 -4.73 -10.66 32.73
C ASP A 860 -4.61 -11.65 33.90
N MET A 861 -5.27 -12.81 33.80
CA MET A 861 -5.26 -13.86 34.81
C MET A 861 -4.12 -14.85 34.58
N LYS A 862 -3.21 -14.98 35.55
CA LYS A 862 -2.06 -15.90 35.48
C LYS A 862 -2.54 -17.37 35.54
N PRO A 863 -2.05 -18.27 34.67
CA PRO A 863 -2.42 -19.68 34.75
C PRO A 863 -1.88 -20.34 36.03
N ALA A 864 -2.65 -21.26 36.61
CA ALA A 864 -2.28 -22.04 37.79
C ALA A 864 -1.47 -23.32 37.47
N ILE A 865 -1.66 -23.82 36.24
CA ILE A 865 -0.96 -24.96 35.65
C ILE A 865 0.04 -24.48 34.59
N SER A 866 0.93 -25.35 34.11
CA SER A 866 2.03 -24.95 33.20
C SER A 866 1.60 -24.63 31.75
N THR A 867 0.33 -24.33 31.52
CA THR A 867 -0.21 -23.94 30.21
C THR A 867 -1.50 -23.14 30.36
N THR A 868 -1.77 -22.25 29.41
CA THR A 868 -3.08 -21.61 29.28
C THR A 868 -4.06 -22.45 28.46
N TRP A 869 -3.59 -23.52 27.78
CA TRP A 869 -4.40 -24.38 26.91
C TRP A 869 -4.16 -25.88 27.21
N PRO A 870 -4.74 -26.43 28.28
CA PRO A 870 -4.57 -27.84 28.64
C PRO A 870 -5.27 -28.82 27.68
N ASP A 871 -6.21 -28.34 26.86
CA ASP A 871 -6.90 -29.13 25.83
C ASP A 871 -5.95 -29.73 24.79
N LEU A 872 -4.78 -29.11 24.56
CA LEU A 872 -3.83 -29.54 23.53
C LEU A 872 -3.36 -30.98 23.75
N ASP A 873 -3.38 -31.81 22.71
CA ASP A 873 -2.91 -33.21 22.78
C ASP A 873 -1.45 -33.32 23.25
N SER A 874 -0.68 -32.26 23.04
CA SER A 874 0.71 -32.14 23.48
C SER A 874 0.88 -31.95 24.98
N TYR A 875 -0.16 -31.52 25.69
CA TYR A 875 -0.13 -31.41 27.14
C TYR A 875 -0.51 -32.76 27.75
N GLY A 876 0.44 -33.44 28.39
CA GLY A 876 0.26 -34.81 28.86
C GLY A 876 -0.65 -34.93 30.09
N ILE A 877 -1.43 -36.01 30.17
CA ILE A 877 -2.34 -36.27 31.30
C ILE A 877 -1.57 -36.41 32.61
N LYS A 878 -0.41 -37.07 32.61
CA LYS A 878 0.42 -37.23 33.82
C LYS A 878 0.89 -35.90 34.39
N VAL A 879 1.29 -34.97 33.52
CA VAL A 879 1.71 -33.61 33.93
C VAL A 879 0.54 -32.87 34.57
N LEU A 880 -0.66 -32.99 33.98
CA LEU A 880 -1.87 -32.43 34.57
C LEU A 880 -2.16 -33.03 35.95
N GLU A 881 -2.08 -34.36 36.11
CA GLU A 881 -2.33 -35.03 37.39
C GLU A 881 -1.34 -34.59 38.48
N GLU A 882 -0.05 -34.52 38.16
CA GLU A 882 1.00 -34.05 39.08
C GLU A 882 0.76 -32.58 39.52
N GLU A 883 0.39 -31.71 38.59
CA GLU A 883 0.13 -30.30 38.90
C GLU A 883 -1.17 -30.09 39.68
N LEU A 884 -2.23 -30.86 39.39
CA LEU A 884 -3.47 -30.83 40.17
C LEU A 884 -3.25 -31.36 41.60
N ALA A 885 -2.41 -32.39 41.76
CA ALA A 885 -2.02 -32.90 43.09
C ALA A 885 -1.26 -31.84 43.89
N ARG A 886 -0.31 -31.13 43.25
CA ARG A 886 0.39 -30.00 43.88
C ARG A 886 -0.57 -28.91 44.34
N LEU A 887 -1.57 -28.58 43.51
CA LEU A 887 -2.59 -27.57 43.84
C LEU A 887 -3.54 -28.03 44.95
N SER A 888 -3.77 -29.34 45.12
CA SER A 888 -4.57 -29.85 46.23
C SER A 888 -3.87 -29.79 47.59
N ASP A 889 -2.53 -29.80 47.61
CA ASP A 889 -1.73 -29.72 48.83
C ASP A 889 -1.58 -28.28 49.35
N GLU A 890 -1.86 -27.26 48.53
CA GLU A 890 -1.87 -25.86 48.92
C GLU A 890 -3.13 -25.51 49.73
N THR A 891 -2.99 -25.45 51.07
CA THR A 891 -4.10 -25.35 52.04
C THR A 891 -4.75 -23.97 52.21
N MET A 892 -4.42 -22.97 51.38
CA MET A 892 -4.93 -21.59 51.54
C MET A 892 -6.08 -21.29 50.57
N PRO A 893 -7.33 -21.06 51.04
CA PRO A 893 -8.49 -20.75 50.19
C PRO A 893 -8.31 -19.48 49.34
N GLU A 894 -7.60 -18.47 49.87
CA GLU A 894 -7.31 -17.21 49.16
C GLU A 894 -6.40 -17.41 47.93
N LYS A 895 -5.60 -18.48 47.89
CA LYS A 895 -4.73 -18.83 46.77
C LYS A 895 -5.33 -19.87 45.82
N SER A 896 -6.53 -20.37 46.13
CA SER A 896 -7.17 -21.39 45.29
C SER A 896 -7.49 -20.82 43.90
N PRO A 897 -7.08 -21.49 42.82
CA PRO A 897 -7.28 -20.98 41.47
C PRO A 897 -8.76 -21.00 41.07
N VAL A 898 -9.16 -20.13 40.16
CA VAL A 898 -10.49 -20.12 39.53
C VAL A 898 -10.48 -21.09 38.35
N ILE A 899 -11.52 -21.88 38.16
CA ILE A 899 -11.65 -22.76 36.99
C ILE A 899 -12.67 -22.13 36.05
N ILE A 900 -12.27 -21.85 34.82
CA ILE A 900 -13.17 -21.34 33.77
C ILE A 900 -13.14 -22.31 32.60
N TYR A 901 -14.31 -22.70 32.10
CA TYR A 901 -14.36 -23.54 30.90
C TYR A 901 -15.41 -23.10 29.89
N GLY A 902 -15.11 -23.36 28.61
CA GLY A 902 -16.03 -23.17 27.49
C GLY A 902 -17.17 -24.18 27.57
N ARG A 903 -18.40 -23.69 27.71
CA ARG A 903 -19.59 -24.50 27.97
C ARG A 903 -19.87 -25.49 26.85
N ALA A 904 -19.94 -25.01 25.61
CA ALA A 904 -20.25 -25.84 24.45
C ALA A 904 -19.21 -26.96 24.23
N ALA A 905 -17.92 -26.64 24.36
CA ALA A 905 -16.84 -27.61 24.22
C ALA A 905 -16.87 -28.68 25.33
N ALA A 906 -17.08 -28.25 26.58
CA ALA A 906 -17.16 -29.17 27.72
C ALA A 906 -18.40 -30.08 27.64
N GLU A 907 -19.58 -29.54 27.32
CA GLU A 907 -20.81 -30.31 27.17
C GLU A 907 -20.68 -31.36 26.05
N HIS A 908 -20.11 -30.98 24.90
CA HIS A 908 -19.85 -31.91 23.80
C HIS A 908 -18.90 -33.05 24.22
N LEU A 909 -17.82 -32.73 24.94
CA LEU A 909 -16.89 -33.74 25.45
C LEU A 909 -17.56 -34.67 26.46
N MET A 910 -18.40 -34.15 27.35
CA MET A 910 -19.15 -34.96 28.32
C MET A 910 -20.15 -35.90 27.65
N GLN A 911 -20.78 -35.49 26.55
CA GLN A 911 -21.68 -36.34 25.76
C GLN A 911 -20.92 -37.43 25.01
N THR A 912 -19.75 -37.11 24.46
CA THR A 912 -18.95 -38.06 23.66
C THR A 912 -18.20 -39.07 24.55
N ALA A 913 -17.86 -38.68 25.78
CA ALA A 913 -17.26 -39.49 26.85
C ALA A 913 -16.04 -40.36 26.42
N THR A 914 -15.31 -39.95 25.38
CA THR A 914 -14.19 -40.70 24.81
C THR A 914 -13.07 -39.76 24.37
N GLY A 915 -11.83 -40.27 24.44
CA GLY A 915 -10.62 -39.57 23.99
C GLY A 915 -9.89 -38.77 25.08
N ALA A 916 -8.64 -38.41 24.80
CA ALA A 916 -7.73 -37.77 25.76
C ALA A 916 -8.25 -36.42 26.29
N LYS A 917 -8.96 -35.64 25.45
CA LYS A 917 -9.60 -34.38 25.87
C LYS A 917 -10.72 -34.61 26.90
N TYR A 918 -11.47 -35.70 26.81
CA TYR A 918 -12.47 -36.00 27.83
C TYR A 918 -11.80 -36.44 29.15
N GLU A 919 -10.75 -37.26 29.07
CA GLU A 919 -10.02 -37.73 30.25
C GLU A 919 -9.45 -36.55 31.06
N LYS A 920 -8.81 -35.58 30.41
CA LYS A 920 -8.31 -34.36 31.06
C LYS A 920 -9.41 -33.55 31.74
N LEU A 921 -10.54 -33.33 31.04
CA LEU A 921 -11.70 -32.65 31.61
C LEU A 921 -12.21 -33.37 32.85
N SER A 922 -12.31 -34.71 32.79
CA SER A 922 -12.78 -35.53 33.91
C SER A 922 -11.88 -35.39 35.15
N ARG A 923 -10.56 -35.26 34.97
CA ARG A 923 -9.59 -35.05 36.06
C ARG A 923 -9.72 -33.66 36.68
N ILE A 924 -9.90 -32.62 35.87
CA ILE A 924 -10.13 -31.25 36.36
C ILE A 924 -11.45 -31.18 37.13
N MET A 925 -12.51 -31.83 36.64
CA MET A 925 -13.81 -31.88 37.33
C MET A 925 -13.75 -32.70 38.62
N ALA A 926 -13.05 -33.82 38.63
CA ALA A 926 -12.82 -34.62 39.85
C ALA A 926 -12.04 -33.82 40.90
N PHE A 927 -11.00 -33.09 40.48
CA PHE A 927 -10.27 -32.15 41.34
C PHE A 927 -11.19 -31.08 41.91
N ALA A 928 -11.99 -30.43 41.06
CA ALA A 928 -12.94 -29.40 41.47
C ALA A 928 -13.94 -29.94 42.52
N GLN A 929 -14.49 -31.13 42.29
CA GLN A 929 -15.41 -31.79 43.21
C GLN A 929 -14.75 -32.16 44.55
N ALA A 930 -13.55 -32.76 44.51
CA ALA A 930 -12.81 -33.16 45.70
C ALA A 930 -12.41 -31.96 46.57
N GLN A 931 -12.16 -30.82 45.94
CA GLN A 931 -11.74 -29.57 46.59
C GLN A 931 -12.93 -28.65 46.95
N GLY A 932 -14.18 -29.06 46.69
CA GLY A 932 -15.38 -28.32 47.07
C GLY A 932 -15.65 -27.06 46.23
N TYR A 933 -15.20 -27.03 44.97
CA TYR A 933 -15.54 -25.95 44.04
C TYR A 933 -17.03 -25.97 43.70
N GLN A 934 -17.64 -24.79 43.62
CA GLN A 934 -19.04 -24.61 43.22
C GLN A 934 -19.13 -23.72 41.99
N GLN A 935 -20.15 -23.99 41.16
CA GLN A 935 -20.46 -23.12 40.04
C GLN A 935 -21.03 -21.80 40.55
N CYS A 936 -20.33 -20.70 40.27
CA CYS A 936 -20.70 -19.38 40.76
C CYS A 936 -21.20 -18.46 39.63
N PHE A 937 -20.86 -18.76 38.37
CA PHE A 937 -21.34 -18.07 37.18
C PHE A 937 -21.51 -19.04 36.01
N GLY A 938 -22.46 -18.75 35.12
CA GLY A 938 -22.56 -19.41 33.83
C GLY A 938 -23.42 -18.61 32.87
N ASN A 939 -22.93 -18.38 31.65
CA ASN A 939 -23.71 -17.82 30.55
C ASN A 939 -23.77 -18.81 29.37
N GLU A 940 -24.08 -18.31 28.18
CA GLU A 940 -24.21 -19.17 26.99
C GLU A 940 -22.86 -19.83 26.59
N GLU A 941 -21.74 -19.16 26.82
CA GLU A 941 -20.42 -19.60 26.33
C GLU A 941 -19.47 -20.08 27.44
N TYR A 942 -19.58 -19.56 28.66
CA TYR A 942 -18.60 -19.79 29.73
C TYR A 942 -19.23 -20.18 31.06
N VAL A 943 -18.51 -21.00 31.83
CA VAL A 943 -18.86 -21.38 33.21
C VAL A 943 -17.65 -21.14 34.12
N ILE A 944 -17.91 -20.62 35.33
CA ILE A 944 -16.90 -20.42 36.37
C ILE A 944 -17.18 -21.32 37.57
N LEU A 945 -16.16 -22.04 38.02
CA LEU A 945 -16.12 -22.70 39.31
C LEU A 945 -15.12 -21.99 40.22
N SER A 946 -15.56 -21.67 41.44
CA SER A 946 -14.68 -21.12 42.48
C SER A 946 -14.99 -21.77 43.84
N LYS A 947 -14.02 -21.74 44.76
CA LYS A 947 -14.29 -22.13 46.15
C LYS A 947 -15.07 -21.00 46.85
N PRO A 948 -16.14 -21.32 47.61
CA PRO A 948 -16.81 -20.33 48.43
C PRO A 948 -15.82 -19.72 49.43
N HIS A 949 -15.87 -18.41 49.63
CA HIS A 949 -15.15 -17.77 50.73
C HIS A 949 -15.76 -18.27 52.05
N VAL A 950 -14.99 -19.04 52.81
CA VAL A 950 -15.32 -19.34 54.21
C VAL A 950 -14.99 -18.09 55.00
N TYR A 951 -16.02 -17.36 55.44
CA TYR A 951 -15.89 -16.23 56.35
C TYR A 951 -15.30 -16.63 57.69
#